data_AF-A0A7W0RY18-F1
#
_entry.id   AF-A0A7W0RY18-F1
#
_cell.length_a   1.000
_cell.length_b   1.000
_cell.length_c   1.000
_cell.angle_alpha   90.00
_cell.angle_beta   90.00
_cell.angle_gamma   90.00
#
_symmetry.space_group_name_H-M   'P 1'
#
loop_
_entity.id
_entity.type
_entity.pdbx_description
1 polymer ?
#
loop_
_entity_poly.entity_id
_entity_poly.type
_entity_poly.pdbx_seq_one_letter_code
_entity_poly.pdbx_strand_id
1 'polypeptide(L)'
;MTKRYRSTRRPVRALVLLAGVAALAAPAPAVANDGPANPAQKAVDAFLGLGGFFSDLSGLEPGNDVPATGGPEKLGQMQPPIVEPTIDGVPTTEKCLADQNGFKVCKPAAGTLNILPDGRIFYWNALEGTENNQFSIVSEGGTTFTNDATRVLDLANRDWLRPEPLRGGANPDGADPVQSDPLIPGLQSKEKYNDGALFGSHQTYLADGRVLVQGGADYSADPGVPGTRFGVVELGGLKATRIYDPVKNVFTQVADTQHGRWYPTLVPLANGKVLNASGVRKLIKPLYADKAIDSGTNVLQTETFDPATNTWTGNGKKGERSLPLYPRLHLLPDGKVFYNSAGQSFNPVGQSYDQPTWNAPAMYDPKNRTWSQPEGASLGQKLTNYRGSTYSTMLALKPDADGGYDKARFLTGGGVLGFVGATSPGSYFPTRSSKITSVDTSGGRDRVSITKTGPLNQPRWFGSGTLLPTGEVLVTSGADKDEVVGPGTERAVMQAELFDPETNRYRPVARQQQPRTYHNTAALLPDGTVLIGGHAPISTLYLNNTTLPGGFAPHDGRDPSFEVYKPPYLFRGAQPKIRKARATITPGKTFGIRTDVASDQIESVMLMRFTSTTHLVDGGQRGVELPIRARKDKRLIMAGSPNSNVIPPGPYMLFVNRKSDQGPIPSQARSVTVKGG
;
A
#
# COMPACT_ATOMS: atom_id res chain seq x y z
N MET A 1 65.55 -12.45 -31.08
CA MET A 1 65.79 -11.92 -29.72
C MET A 1 64.56 -12.14 -28.87
N THR A 2 64.64 -13.14 -28.00
CA THR A 2 63.64 -13.54 -26.99
C THR A 2 63.57 -12.52 -25.85
N LYS A 3 62.38 -11.99 -25.54
CA LYS A 3 62.07 -11.48 -24.19
C LYS A 3 60.75 -12.07 -23.71
N ARG A 4 60.88 -12.99 -22.75
CA ARG A 4 59.80 -13.55 -21.93
C ARG A 4 59.24 -12.44 -21.04
N TYR A 5 57.91 -12.29 -21.00
CA TYR A 5 57.22 -11.64 -19.89
C TYR A 5 56.46 -12.72 -19.12
N ARG A 6 56.86 -12.94 -17.86
CA ARG A 6 56.21 -13.84 -16.92
C ARG A 6 54.86 -13.27 -16.50
N SER A 7 53.79 -14.01 -16.80
CA SER A 7 52.49 -13.87 -16.14
C SER A 7 52.63 -14.19 -14.65
N THR A 8 52.39 -13.21 -13.80
CA THR A 8 52.14 -13.45 -12.37
C THR A 8 50.66 -13.14 -12.11
N ARG A 9 49.80 -14.15 -12.24
CA ARG A 9 48.45 -14.10 -11.68
C ARG A 9 48.56 -14.15 -10.16
N ARG A 10 48.35 -13.03 -9.48
CA ARG A 10 47.98 -13.01 -8.06
C ARG A 10 46.45 -13.07 -7.98
N PRO A 11 45.84 -13.99 -7.21
CA PRO A 11 44.43 -13.92 -6.91
C PRO A 11 44.20 -12.74 -5.96
N VAL A 12 43.47 -11.73 -6.40
CA VAL A 12 42.94 -10.70 -5.49
C VAL A 12 41.83 -11.38 -4.69
N ARG A 13 42.14 -11.82 -3.47
CA ARG A 13 41.12 -12.16 -2.48
C ARG A 13 40.42 -10.85 -2.11
N ALA A 14 39.21 -10.66 -2.63
CA ALA A 14 38.31 -9.62 -2.13
C ALA A 14 37.88 -10.02 -0.71
N LEU A 15 38.46 -9.36 0.29
CA LEU A 15 38.02 -9.44 1.67
C LEU A 15 36.71 -8.64 1.76
N VAL A 16 35.58 -9.36 1.70
CA VAL A 16 34.26 -8.77 1.90
C VAL A 16 34.16 -8.32 3.36
N LEU A 17 33.89 -7.03 3.59
CA LEU A 17 33.55 -6.49 4.91
C LEU A 17 32.20 -7.09 5.36
N LEU A 18 32.25 -8.21 6.07
CA LEU A 18 31.11 -8.85 6.72
C LEU A 18 30.87 -8.31 8.16
N ALA A 19 31.41 -7.14 8.49
CA ALA A 19 31.55 -6.69 9.88
C ALA A 19 30.38 -5.84 10.43
N GLY A 20 29.35 -5.53 9.63
CA GLY A 20 28.27 -4.63 10.07
C GLY A 20 27.04 -5.30 10.69
N VAL A 21 26.78 -6.58 10.40
CA VAL A 21 25.53 -7.27 10.78
C VAL A 21 25.76 -8.39 11.80
N ALA A 22 26.97 -8.95 11.86
CA ALA A 22 27.29 -10.09 12.75
C ALA A 22 27.64 -9.69 14.21
N ALA A 23 27.88 -8.40 14.50
CA ALA A 23 28.36 -7.98 15.83
C ALA A 23 27.29 -7.92 16.93
N LEU A 24 26.01 -8.20 16.63
CA LEU A 24 24.91 -8.22 17.61
C LEU A 24 24.51 -9.63 18.08
N ALA A 25 25.21 -10.69 17.65
CA ALA A 25 24.85 -12.08 17.91
C ALA A 25 25.70 -12.77 18.99
N ALA A 26 25.98 -12.09 20.11
CA ALA A 26 26.53 -12.74 21.31
C ALA A 26 25.48 -12.76 22.43
N PRO A 27 25.23 -13.92 23.09
CA PRO A 27 24.20 -14.02 24.12
C PRO A 27 24.69 -13.33 25.41
N ALA A 28 23.92 -12.37 25.92
CA ALA A 28 24.05 -11.97 27.32
C ALA A 28 23.15 -12.89 28.18
N PRO A 29 23.63 -13.41 29.33
CA PRO A 29 22.83 -14.29 30.16
C PRO A 29 21.69 -13.50 30.83
N ALA A 30 20.55 -14.16 31.01
CA ALA A 30 19.40 -13.59 31.70
C ALA A 30 19.75 -13.21 33.14
N VAL A 31 19.52 -11.95 33.52
CA VAL A 31 19.59 -11.49 34.91
C VAL A 31 18.30 -10.73 35.23
N ALA A 32 17.67 -11.11 36.34
CA ALA A 32 16.44 -10.55 36.87
C ALA A 32 16.59 -9.07 37.28
N ASN A 33 15.49 -8.32 37.15
CA ASN A 33 15.35 -6.91 37.51
C ASN A 33 15.58 -6.66 39.00
N ASP A 34 16.37 -5.63 39.32
CA ASP A 34 16.05 -4.54 40.26
C ASP A 34 17.24 -3.54 40.35
N GLY A 35 17.02 -2.24 40.09
CA GLY A 35 18.00 -1.15 40.32
C GLY A 35 18.66 -0.50 39.08
N PRO A 36 19.22 0.73 39.18
CA PRO A 36 19.12 1.75 38.13
C PRO A 36 20.14 1.62 36.99
N ALA A 37 19.66 2.00 35.79
CA ALA A 37 20.37 2.15 34.51
C ALA A 37 21.13 0.90 34.01
N ASN A 38 20.42 0.10 33.21
CA ASN A 38 20.90 -1.09 32.51
C ASN A 38 22.13 -0.81 31.60
N PRO A 39 23.23 -1.58 31.72
CA PRO A 39 24.40 -1.49 30.83
C PRO A 39 24.10 -1.60 29.33
N ALA A 40 22.99 -2.25 28.95
CA ALA A 40 22.52 -2.34 27.57
C ALA A 40 22.18 -0.96 26.98
N GLN A 41 21.68 -0.02 27.80
CA GLN A 41 21.35 1.34 27.37
C GLN A 41 22.61 2.11 26.94
N LYS A 42 23.69 1.99 27.72
CA LYS A 42 24.99 2.63 27.43
C LYS A 42 25.65 2.06 26.18
N ALA A 43 25.44 0.78 25.89
CA ALA A 43 25.95 0.14 24.66
C ALA A 43 25.20 0.63 23.41
N VAL A 44 23.89 0.85 23.51
CA VAL A 44 23.06 1.43 22.43
C VAL A 44 23.44 2.89 22.16
N ASP A 45 23.63 3.69 23.22
CA ASP A 45 24.02 5.11 23.08
C ASP A 45 25.41 5.28 22.45
N ALA A 46 26.35 4.39 22.77
CA ALA A 46 27.69 4.37 22.20
C ALA A 46 27.71 3.87 20.73
N PHE A 47 26.88 2.89 20.38
CA PHE A 47 26.81 2.33 19.02
C PHE A 47 26.14 3.29 18.01
N LEU A 48 25.18 4.11 18.46
CA LEU A 48 24.47 5.08 17.62
C LEU A 48 25.18 6.45 17.49
N GLY A 49 26.28 6.68 18.20
CA GLY A 49 26.99 7.96 18.16
C GLY A 49 26.16 9.15 18.70
N LEU A 50 25.15 8.88 19.54
CA LEU A 50 24.16 9.86 20.01
C LEU A 50 24.60 10.63 21.28
N GLY A 51 25.84 10.42 21.75
CA GLY A 51 26.37 10.93 23.02
C GLY A 51 26.43 12.46 23.19
N GLY A 52 25.95 13.23 22.21
CA GLY A 52 25.77 14.69 22.32
C GLY A 52 24.47 15.21 21.69
N PHE A 53 23.59 14.34 21.18
CA PHE A 53 22.38 14.77 20.44
C PHE A 53 21.17 15.01 21.36
N PHE A 54 21.14 14.36 22.54
CA PHE A 54 20.02 14.46 23.48
C PHE A 54 20.07 15.69 24.39
N SER A 55 21.20 16.38 24.50
CA SER A 55 21.32 17.61 25.32
C SER A 55 20.57 18.81 24.73
N ASP A 56 20.28 18.80 23.42
CA ASP A 56 19.58 19.88 22.71
C ASP A 56 18.09 19.61 22.44
N LEU A 57 17.55 18.48 22.92
CA LEU A 57 16.11 18.17 22.82
C LEU A 57 15.27 18.74 23.98
N SER A 58 15.90 19.46 24.91
CA SER A 58 15.23 20.15 26.02
C SER A 58 14.35 21.33 25.57
N GLY A 59 14.44 21.76 24.31
CA GLY A 59 13.66 22.85 23.72
C GLY A 59 12.51 22.45 22.79
N LEU A 60 12.29 21.16 22.54
CA LEU A 60 11.06 20.69 21.86
C LEU A 60 9.98 20.49 22.92
N GLU A 61 9.32 21.58 23.30
CA GLU A 61 8.08 21.43 24.05
C GLU A 61 7.09 20.58 23.25
N PRO A 62 6.40 19.62 23.89
CA PRO A 62 5.32 18.88 23.27
C PRO A 62 4.33 19.87 22.66
N GLY A 63 3.86 19.61 21.45
CA GLY A 63 2.61 20.21 21.02
C GLY A 63 1.54 19.77 22.00
N ASN A 64 1.18 20.66 22.94
CA ASN A 64 0.11 20.42 23.88
C ASN A 64 -1.13 19.98 23.09
N ASP A 65 -1.72 18.86 23.50
CA ASP A 65 -3.08 18.50 23.11
C ASP A 65 -3.95 19.71 23.41
N VAL A 66 -4.43 20.39 22.35
CA VAL A 66 -5.29 21.55 22.51
C VAL A 66 -6.60 21.06 23.13
N PRO A 67 -6.93 21.48 24.37
CA PRO A 67 -8.21 21.15 24.96
C PRO A 67 -9.28 21.85 24.13
N ALA A 68 -10.16 21.06 23.52
CA ALA A 68 -11.14 21.56 22.59
C ALA A 68 -12.29 22.26 23.34
N THR A 69 -12.22 23.58 23.46
CA THR A 69 -13.41 24.39 23.75
C THR A 69 -14.33 24.34 22.52
N GLY A 70 -15.33 23.44 22.57
CA GLY A 70 -16.32 23.21 21.50
C GLY A 70 -15.86 22.22 20.41
N GLY A 71 -15.55 20.98 20.79
CA GLY A 71 -14.56 20.18 20.06
C GLY A 71 -14.97 19.31 18.84
N PRO A 72 -13.97 18.96 18.01
CA PRO A 72 -14.08 18.24 16.73
C PRO A 72 -14.40 16.73 16.81
N GLU A 73 -14.55 16.15 18.00
CA GLU A 73 -14.91 14.73 18.18
C GLU A 73 -16.34 14.39 17.72
N LYS A 74 -17.13 15.39 17.28
CA LYS A 74 -18.53 15.23 16.87
C LYS A 74 -18.78 15.08 15.36
N LEU A 75 -17.76 15.22 14.51
CA LEU A 75 -17.94 15.06 13.06
C LEU A 75 -17.73 13.60 12.66
N GLY A 76 -18.83 12.93 12.29
CA GLY A 76 -18.82 11.49 11.99
C GLY A 76 -18.84 10.64 13.27
N GLN A 77 -18.75 9.32 13.09
CA GLN A 77 -18.76 8.37 14.21
C GLN A 77 -17.89 7.16 13.90
N MET A 78 -17.05 6.73 14.86
CA MET A 78 -16.35 5.45 14.78
C MET A 78 -17.15 4.36 15.47
N GLN A 79 -17.41 3.25 14.79
CA GLN A 79 -18.07 2.08 15.37
C GLN A 79 -17.10 1.24 16.21
N PRO A 80 -17.61 0.44 17.17
CA PRO A 80 -16.77 -0.50 17.91
C PRO A 80 -16.01 -1.46 16.99
N PRO A 81 -14.79 -1.89 17.38
CA PRO A 81 -14.00 -2.84 16.60
C PRO A 81 -14.72 -4.18 16.38
N ILE A 82 -14.44 -4.79 15.24
CA ILE A 82 -14.97 -6.06 14.78
C ILE A 82 -13.78 -7.00 14.56
N VAL A 83 -13.83 -8.20 15.13
CA VAL A 83 -12.75 -9.20 15.06
C VAL A 83 -13.35 -10.55 14.69
N GLU A 84 -12.60 -11.35 13.93
CA GLU A 84 -12.96 -12.75 13.67
C GLU A 84 -13.16 -13.48 15.01
N PRO A 85 -14.30 -14.17 15.24
CA PRO A 85 -14.62 -14.76 16.54
C PRO A 85 -13.90 -16.09 16.80
N THR A 86 -13.20 -16.64 15.80
CA THR A 86 -12.56 -17.95 15.89
C THR A 86 -11.13 -17.95 15.35
N ILE A 87 -10.35 -18.95 15.74
CA ILE A 87 -9.10 -19.35 15.09
C ILE A 87 -9.24 -20.84 14.79
N ASP A 88 -9.11 -21.24 13.52
CA ASP A 88 -9.29 -22.63 13.07
C ASP A 88 -10.57 -23.32 13.57
N GLY A 89 -11.64 -22.54 13.74
CA GLY A 89 -12.95 -23.02 14.20
C GLY A 89 -13.11 -23.06 15.72
N VAL A 90 -12.06 -22.76 16.47
CA VAL A 90 -12.10 -22.62 17.95
C VAL A 90 -12.54 -21.19 18.30
N PRO A 91 -13.67 -21.00 19.00
CA PRO A 91 -14.09 -19.68 19.48
C PRO A 91 -13.08 -19.09 20.46
N THR A 92 -12.63 -17.86 20.20
CA THR A 92 -11.66 -17.18 21.07
C THR A 92 -11.64 -15.67 20.85
N THR A 93 -11.47 -14.92 21.93
CA THR A 93 -11.18 -13.47 21.90
C THR A 93 -9.70 -13.19 21.66
N GLU A 94 -8.83 -14.17 21.86
CA GLU A 94 -7.39 -14.03 21.67
C GLU A 94 -7.02 -13.75 20.22
N LYS A 95 -5.89 -13.07 20.02
CA LYS A 95 -5.33 -12.79 18.69
C LYS A 95 -4.69 -14.04 18.07
N CYS A 96 -4.10 -14.88 18.91
CA CYS A 96 -3.40 -16.10 18.52
C CYS A 96 -3.70 -17.22 19.51
N LEU A 97 -3.70 -18.46 19.01
CA LEU A 97 -3.69 -19.66 19.84
C LEU A 97 -2.44 -20.48 19.51
N ALA A 98 -1.89 -21.17 20.50
CA ALA A 98 -0.86 -22.16 20.25
C ALA A 98 -1.52 -23.44 19.70
N ASP A 99 -0.95 -24.02 18.66
CA ASP A 99 -1.29 -25.35 18.19
C ASP A 99 -0.70 -26.43 19.11
N GLN A 100 -0.95 -27.71 18.77
CA GLN A 100 -0.46 -28.87 19.51
C GLN A 100 1.07 -28.96 19.66
N ASN A 101 1.82 -28.26 18.79
CA ASN A 101 3.28 -28.21 18.81
C ASN A 101 3.82 -26.92 19.45
N GLY A 102 2.94 -26.06 19.99
CA GLY A 102 3.30 -24.77 20.57
C GLY A 102 3.51 -23.65 19.54
N PHE A 103 3.21 -23.89 18.26
CA PHE A 103 3.30 -22.87 17.21
C PHE A 103 2.06 -21.97 17.25
N LYS A 104 2.26 -20.66 17.29
CA LYS A 104 1.17 -19.68 17.32
C LYS A 104 0.52 -19.56 15.95
N VAL A 105 -0.79 -19.81 15.91
CA VAL A 105 -1.68 -19.52 14.79
C VAL A 105 -2.51 -18.29 15.14
N CYS A 106 -2.41 -17.26 14.31
CA CYS A 106 -2.99 -15.94 14.58
C CYS A 106 -4.10 -15.59 13.59
N LYS A 107 -5.04 -14.76 14.02
CA LYS A 107 -6.03 -14.12 13.14
C LYS A 107 -5.30 -13.23 12.12
N PRO A 108 -5.68 -13.24 10.84
CA PRO A 108 -5.00 -12.43 9.83
C PRO A 108 -5.29 -10.94 10.03
N ALA A 109 -4.25 -10.11 10.06
CA ALA A 109 -4.37 -8.66 10.10
C ALA A 109 -4.40 -8.09 8.69
N ALA A 110 -5.47 -7.40 8.32
CA ALA A 110 -5.75 -6.95 6.95
C ALA A 110 -4.78 -5.87 6.43
N GLY A 111 -3.51 -6.22 6.23
CA GLY A 111 -2.50 -5.38 5.59
C GLY A 111 -2.73 -5.21 4.09
N THR A 112 -3.58 -6.06 3.53
CA THR A 112 -4.06 -5.99 2.16
C THR A 112 -5.54 -6.34 2.09
N LEU A 113 -6.36 -5.56 1.37
CA LEU A 113 -7.78 -5.86 1.18
C LEU A 113 -8.36 -5.42 -0.16
N ASN A 114 -9.55 -5.96 -0.46
CA ASN A 114 -10.41 -5.60 -1.58
C ASN A 114 -11.85 -5.53 -1.10
N ILE A 115 -12.60 -4.50 -1.53
CA ILE A 115 -14.05 -4.47 -1.36
C ILE A 115 -14.68 -5.16 -2.56
N LEU A 116 -15.35 -6.29 -2.35
CA LEU A 116 -15.98 -7.10 -3.40
C LEU A 116 -17.27 -6.44 -3.92
N PRO A 117 -17.66 -6.67 -5.18
CA PRO A 117 -18.85 -6.04 -5.78
C PRO A 117 -20.19 -6.35 -5.09
N ASP A 118 -20.23 -7.40 -4.27
CA ASP A 118 -21.37 -7.81 -3.45
C ASP A 118 -21.32 -7.24 -2.01
N GLY A 119 -20.30 -6.46 -1.67
CA GLY A 119 -20.12 -5.82 -0.37
C GLY A 119 -19.28 -6.61 0.64
N ARG A 120 -18.87 -7.84 0.32
CA ARG A 120 -17.93 -8.61 1.14
C ARG A 120 -16.52 -8.02 1.05
N ILE A 121 -15.65 -8.35 2.00
CA ILE A 121 -14.28 -7.84 2.08
C ILE A 121 -13.30 -9.00 2.00
N PHE A 122 -12.54 -9.07 0.91
CA PHE A 122 -11.49 -10.07 0.72
C PHE A 122 -10.14 -9.50 1.17
N TYR A 123 -9.47 -10.15 2.11
CA TYR A 123 -8.23 -9.64 2.71
C TYR A 123 -7.28 -10.76 3.13
N TRP A 124 -6.03 -10.40 3.39
CA TRP A 124 -5.02 -11.31 3.93
C TRP A 124 -4.01 -10.58 4.80
N ASN A 125 -3.25 -11.40 5.52
CA ASN A 125 -2.25 -10.96 6.49
C ASN A 125 -1.02 -10.32 5.84
N ALA A 126 -0.21 -9.64 6.65
CA ALA A 126 1.12 -9.16 6.26
C ALA A 126 2.18 -9.66 7.23
N LEU A 127 3.09 -10.57 6.82
CA LEU A 127 4.19 -11.21 7.61
C LEU A 127 3.79 -12.44 8.46
N GLU A 128 2.99 -13.38 7.96
CA GLU A 128 2.47 -14.50 8.79
C GLU A 128 3.56 -15.35 9.44
N GLY A 129 3.41 -15.68 10.73
CA GLY A 129 4.34 -16.53 11.48
C GLY A 129 5.41 -15.79 12.29
N THR A 130 5.49 -14.46 12.19
CA THR A 130 6.41 -13.61 12.99
C THR A 130 6.35 -13.88 14.49
N GLU A 131 5.17 -14.26 15.00
CA GLU A 131 4.90 -14.51 16.41
C GLU A 131 5.65 -15.72 16.98
N ASN A 132 6.23 -16.53 16.10
CA ASN A 132 7.00 -17.73 16.43
C ASN A 132 8.52 -17.49 16.45
N ASN A 133 8.98 -16.28 16.13
CA ASN A 133 10.39 -15.90 16.33
C ASN A 133 10.71 -15.82 17.82
N GLN A 134 11.80 -16.47 18.24
CA GLN A 134 12.20 -16.50 19.65
C GLN A 134 13.34 -15.53 19.95
N PHE A 135 14.17 -15.20 18.97
CA PHE A 135 15.36 -14.37 19.12
C PHE A 135 15.32 -13.18 18.17
N SER A 136 15.24 -13.43 16.87
CA SER A 136 15.26 -12.37 15.86
C SER A 136 14.63 -12.82 14.55
N ILE A 137 13.87 -11.91 13.93
CA ILE A 137 13.39 -12.06 12.56
C ILE A 137 14.57 -12.30 11.60
N VAL A 138 15.70 -11.62 11.80
CA VAL A 138 16.88 -11.79 10.94
C VAL A 138 17.39 -13.22 11.00
N SER A 139 17.44 -13.82 12.20
CA SER A 139 18.03 -15.14 12.41
C SER A 139 17.08 -16.30 12.13
N GLU A 140 15.78 -16.09 12.24
CA GLU A 140 14.78 -17.18 12.24
C GLU A 140 13.67 -16.98 11.19
N GLY A 141 13.50 -15.77 10.65
CA GLY A 141 12.39 -15.43 9.76
C GLY A 141 12.28 -16.36 8.55
N GLY A 142 13.41 -16.80 8.01
CA GLY A 142 13.45 -17.75 6.88
C GLY A 142 12.86 -19.13 7.17
N THR A 143 12.64 -19.47 8.45
CA THR A 143 12.05 -20.73 8.90
C THR A 143 10.81 -20.54 9.78
N THR A 144 10.47 -19.34 10.23
CA THR A 144 9.25 -19.10 11.03
C THR A 144 8.14 -18.47 10.23
N PHE A 145 8.47 -17.72 9.17
CA PHE A 145 7.47 -17.16 8.28
C PHE A 145 6.74 -18.25 7.51
N THR A 146 5.47 -18.01 7.24
CA THR A 146 4.60 -18.93 6.51
C THR A 146 3.78 -18.16 5.47
N ASN A 147 3.12 -18.87 4.57
CA ASN A 147 2.21 -18.26 3.60
C ASN A 147 1.03 -17.55 4.28
N ASP A 148 0.62 -16.39 3.77
CA ASP A 148 -0.46 -15.61 4.38
C ASP A 148 -1.83 -16.28 4.22
N ALA A 149 -2.53 -16.38 5.34
CA ALA A 149 -3.91 -16.79 5.45
C ALA A 149 -4.83 -15.69 4.92
N THR A 150 -5.79 -16.13 4.11
CA THR A 150 -6.78 -15.26 3.47
C THR A 150 -8.15 -15.42 4.10
N ARG A 151 -8.98 -14.37 3.99
CA ARG A 151 -10.35 -14.34 4.52
C ARG A 151 -11.26 -13.54 3.60
N VAL A 152 -12.55 -13.86 3.66
CA VAL A 152 -13.62 -13.03 3.12
C VAL A 152 -14.60 -12.72 4.25
N LEU A 153 -14.67 -11.46 4.64
CA LEU A 153 -15.61 -10.96 5.65
C LEU A 153 -16.92 -10.54 4.98
N ASP A 154 -18.02 -11.16 5.39
CA ASP A 154 -19.36 -10.61 5.23
C ASP A 154 -19.67 -9.71 6.44
N LEU A 155 -19.46 -8.41 6.26
CA LEU A 155 -19.60 -7.43 7.34
C LEU A 155 -21.03 -7.33 7.87
N ALA A 156 -22.03 -7.56 7.01
CA ALA A 156 -23.44 -7.43 7.39
C ALA A 156 -23.86 -8.56 8.33
N ASN A 157 -23.41 -9.78 8.05
CA ASN A 157 -23.71 -10.96 8.86
C ASN A 157 -22.66 -11.25 9.93
N ARG A 158 -21.52 -10.55 9.91
CA ARG A 158 -20.33 -10.82 10.74
C ARG A 158 -19.85 -12.26 10.60
N ASP A 159 -19.75 -12.71 9.35
CA ASP A 159 -19.30 -14.06 9.00
C ASP A 159 -17.99 -14.01 8.20
N TRP A 160 -17.17 -15.06 8.35
CA TRP A 160 -15.86 -15.18 7.72
C TRP A 160 -15.76 -16.46 6.91
N LEU A 161 -15.64 -16.29 5.60
CA LEU A 161 -15.33 -17.38 4.68
C LEU A 161 -13.82 -17.52 4.51
N ARG A 162 -13.40 -18.73 4.18
CA ARG A 162 -12.01 -19.11 3.95
C ARG A 162 -11.82 -19.46 2.48
N PRO A 163 -11.06 -18.67 1.71
CA PRO A 163 -10.70 -19.03 0.34
C PRO A 163 -9.92 -20.34 0.26
N GLU A 164 -9.97 -21.01 -0.89
CA GLU A 164 -9.18 -22.22 -1.16
C GLU A 164 -8.09 -21.95 -2.22
N PRO A 165 -6.81 -22.32 -1.97
CA PRO A 165 -6.27 -22.70 -0.66
C PRO A 165 -6.32 -21.55 0.35
N LEU A 166 -6.42 -21.88 1.64
CA LEU A 166 -6.50 -20.90 2.73
C LEU A 166 -5.31 -19.95 2.74
N ARG A 167 -4.13 -20.54 2.58
CA ARG A 167 -2.85 -19.85 2.46
C ARG A 167 -2.50 -19.82 0.99
N GLY A 168 -2.43 -18.63 0.40
CA GLY A 168 -2.30 -18.42 -1.04
C GLY A 168 -0.92 -18.75 -1.61
N GLY A 169 -0.39 -19.94 -1.33
CA GLY A 169 0.93 -20.42 -1.79
C GLY A 169 1.12 -20.28 -3.31
N ALA A 170 2.36 -20.14 -3.76
CA ALA A 170 2.73 -19.91 -5.17
C ALA A 170 3.51 -21.03 -5.81
N ASN A 171 4.18 -21.85 -5.01
CA ASN A 171 5.25 -22.70 -5.49
C ASN A 171 5.32 -23.97 -4.65
N PRO A 172 4.51 -25.00 -4.92
CA PRO A 172 4.39 -26.20 -4.07
C PRO A 172 5.71 -26.96 -3.80
N ASP A 173 6.78 -26.67 -4.56
CA ASP A 173 8.11 -27.24 -4.39
C ASP A 173 9.04 -26.42 -3.45
N GLY A 174 8.56 -25.30 -2.88
CA GLY A 174 9.30 -24.38 -2.01
C GLY A 174 10.12 -23.33 -2.77
N ALA A 175 10.84 -22.45 -2.06
CA ALA A 175 11.69 -21.40 -2.63
C ALA A 175 12.52 -21.89 -3.84
N ASP A 176 12.41 -21.23 -5.00
CA ASP A 176 13.09 -21.64 -6.23
C ASP A 176 14.57 -21.20 -6.18
N PRO A 177 15.54 -22.14 -6.06
CA PRO A 177 16.96 -21.80 -6.00
C PRO A 177 17.48 -21.14 -7.29
N VAL A 178 16.74 -21.19 -8.41
CA VAL A 178 17.07 -20.50 -9.65
C VAL A 178 16.66 -19.02 -9.62
N GLN A 179 15.70 -18.64 -8.77
CA GLN A 179 15.33 -17.23 -8.53
C GLN A 179 16.24 -16.57 -7.49
N SER A 180 16.76 -17.35 -6.55
CA SER A 180 17.67 -16.90 -5.51
C SER A 180 19.09 -17.37 -5.84
N ASP A 181 19.89 -16.55 -6.55
CA ASP A 181 21.34 -16.73 -6.62
C ASP A 181 21.87 -16.75 -5.18
N PRO A 182 22.12 -17.93 -4.58
CA PRO A 182 22.26 -18.02 -3.14
C PRO A 182 23.60 -17.41 -2.76
N LEU A 183 23.66 -16.68 -1.66
CA LEU A 183 24.92 -16.11 -1.18
C LEU A 183 25.97 -17.22 -1.01
N ILE A 184 25.52 -18.40 -0.56
CA ILE A 184 26.34 -19.61 -0.51
C ILE A 184 25.54 -20.80 -1.05
N PRO A 185 25.94 -21.40 -2.20
CA PRO A 185 25.27 -22.55 -2.76
C PRO A 185 25.13 -23.72 -1.77
N GLY A 186 23.92 -24.26 -1.65
CA GLY A 186 23.61 -25.42 -0.81
C GLY A 186 23.29 -25.11 0.66
N LEU A 187 23.40 -23.85 1.09
CA LEU A 187 23.04 -23.43 2.46
C LEU A 187 21.69 -22.75 2.58
N GLN A 188 20.95 -22.58 1.48
CA GLN A 188 19.61 -21.97 1.54
C GLN A 188 18.59 -22.93 2.20
N SER A 189 17.74 -22.41 3.09
CA SER A 189 16.61 -23.21 3.63
C SER A 189 15.59 -23.57 2.54
N LYS A 190 14.87 -24.68 2.74
CA LYS A 190 13.86 -25.19 1.80
C LYS A 190 12.58 -25.56 2.52
N GLU A 191 11.87 -24.54 2.98
CA GLU A 191 10.64 -24.73 3.75
C GLU A 191 9.41 -24.80 2.85
N LYS A 192 8.62 -25.87 3.00
CA LYS A 192 7.40 -26.10 2.19
C LYS A 192 6.17 -25.33 2.67
N TYR A 193 6.17 -24.84 3.91
CA TYR A 193 5.05 -24.06 4.46
C TYR A 193 5.11 -22.57 4.09
N ASN A 194 6.19 -22.16 3.42
CA ASN A 194 6.40 -20.81 2.96
C ASN A 194 6.85 -20.77 1.50
N ASP A 195 6.02 -21.40 0.69
CA ASP A 195 6.29 -21.73 -0.69
C ASP A 195 5.87 -20.56 -1.63
N GLY A 196 5.95 -19.35 -1.11
CA GLY A 196 5.58 -18.11 -1.77
C GLY A 196 4.31 -17.49 -1.18
N ALA A 197 4.50 -16.54 -0.28
CA ALA A 197 3.44 -15.84 0.41
C ALA A 197 2.86 -14.68 -0.42
N LEU A 198 1.68 -14.21 -0.03
CA LEU A 198 1.01 -13.07 -0.65
C LEU A 198 1.55 -11.73 -0.12
N PHE A 199 2.30 -11.74 0.98
CA PHE A 199 2.85 -10.56 1.60
C PHE A 199 3.76 -9.81 0.63
N GLY A 200 3.46 -8.53 0.44
CA GLY A 200 4.18 -7.70 -0.52
C GLY A 200 3.86 -7.97 -1.99
N SER A 201 2.81 -8.72 -2.28
CA SER A 201 2.17 -8.70 -3.60
C SER A 201 1.32 -7.45 -3.75
N HIS A 202 0.96 -7.11 -4.99
CA HIS A 202 -0.06 -6.11 -5.27
C HIS A 202 -1.24 -6.76 -5.97
N GLN A 203 -2.45 -6.25 -5.70
CA GLN A 203 -3.68 -6.76 -6.24
C GLN A 203 -4.52 -5.71 -6.95
N THR A 204 -5.27 -6.10 -7.97
CA THR A 204 -6.24 -5.22 -8.64
C THR A 204 -7.34 -6.02 -9.34
N TYR A 205 -8.49 -5.39 -9.55
CA TYR A 205 -9.57 -5.96 -10.32
C TYR A 205 -9.23 -6.08 -11.82
N LEU A 206 -9.52 -7.26 -12.37
CA LEU A 206 -9.69 -7.49 -13.80
C LEU A 206 -11.05 -6.97 -14.29
N ALA A 207 -11.21 -6.90 -15.60
CA ALA A 207 -12.43 -6.42 -16.24
C ALA A 207 -13.69 -7.25 -15.88
N ASP A 208 -13.51 -8.53 -15.59
CA ASP A 208 -14.59 -9.47 -15.24
C ASP A 208 -14.94 -9.49 -13.74
N GLY A 209 -14.24 -8.69 -12.91
CA GLY A 209 -14.47 -8.62 -11.47
C GLY A 209 -13.67 -9.62 -10.63
N ARG A 210 -12.84 -10.48 -11.25
CA ARG A 210 -11.84 -11.27 -10.51
C ARG A 210 -10.69 -10.38 -10.06
N VAL A 211 -9.96 -10.83 -9.03
CA VAL A 211 -8.82 -10.07 -8.46
C VAL A 211 -7.51 -10.72 -8.91
N LEU A 212 -6.72 -9.99 -9.69
CA LEU A 212 -5.35 -10.37 -10.04
C LEU A 212 -4.43 -10.01 -8.88
N VAL A 213 -3.55 -10.92 -8.50
CA VAL A 213 -2.52 -10.74 -7.48
C VAL A 213 -1.18 -11.11 -8.10
N GLN A 214 -0.20 -10.20 -8.08
CA GLN A 214 1.12 -10.46 -8.64
C GLN A 214 2.21 -10.20 -7.60
N GLY A 215 3.18 -11.11 -7.59
CA GLY A 215 4.35 -11.02 -6.72
C GLY A 215 4.08 -11.63 -5.36
N GLY A 216 4.74 -11.08 -4.36
CA GLY A 216 4.74 -11.60 -3.00
C GLY A 216 6.17 -11.95 -2.55
N ALA A 217 6.26 -12.55 -1.37
CA ALA A 217 7.52 -12.87 -0.73
C ALA A 217 7.79 -14.38 -0.79
N ASP A 218 8.98 -14.72 -1.26
CA ASP A 218 9.64 -15.97 -0.98
C ASP A 218 10.54 -15.78 0.24
N TYR A 219 10.44 -16.65 1.23
CA TYR A 219 11.24 -16.51 2.44
C TYR A 219 12.18 -17.69 2.58
N SER A 220 13.44 -17.37 2.78
CA SER A 220 14.45 -18.39 3.03
C SER A 220 15.49 -17.87 4.01
N ALA A 221 16.28 -18.76 4.57
CA ALA A 221 17.51 -18.43 5.26
C ALA A 221 18.68 -18.61 4.28
N ASP A 222 19.44 -17.56 3.99
CA ASP A 222 20.57 -17.55 3.07
C ASP A 222 21.74 -16.68 3.60
N PRO A 223 22.83 -17.28 4.13
CA PRO A 223 22.99 -18.71 4.37
C PRO A 223 22.19 -19.18 5.59
N GLY A 224 21.59 -20.36 5.47
CA GLY A 224 21.05 -21.16 6.57
C GLY A 224 22.14 -21.99 7.25
N VAL A 225 21.87 -22.38 8.50
CA VAL A 225 22.71 -23.28 9.29
C VAL A 225 22.09 -24.69 9.26
N PRO A 226 22.73 -25.67 8.57
CA PRO A 226 22.16 -27.01 8.38
C PRO A 226 21.74 -27.69 9.68
N GLY A 227 20.57 -28.33 9.68
CA GLY A 227 20.03 -29.04 10.84
C GLY A 227 19.50 -28.13 11.96
N THR A 228 19.44 -26.82 11.74
CA THR A 228 18.88 -25.86 12.69
C THR A 228 17.86 -24.96 12.01
N ARG A 229 17.11 -24.18 12.79
CA ARG A 229 16.17 -23.17 12.27
C ARG A 229 16.83 -21.81 11.98
N PHE A 230 18.14 -21.68 12.21
CA PHE A 230 18.84 -20.40 12.17
C PHE A 230 19.49 -20.13 10.81
N GLY A 231 19.54 -18.86 10.42
CA GLY A 231 20.28 -18.34 9.28
C GLY A 231 19.90 -16.90 8.99
N VAL A 232 20.42 -16.29 7.92
CA VAL A 232 20.07 -14.90 7.57
C VAL A 232 18.80 -14.89 6.72
N VAL A 233 17.71 -14.30 7.22
CA VAL A 233 16.47 -14.20 6.44
C VAL A 233 16.72 -13.41 5.15
N GLU A 234 16.30 -13.99 4.04
CA GLU A 234 16.26 -13.36 2.74
C GLU A 234 14.80 -13.30 2.26
N LEU A 235 14.38 -12.12 1.80
CA LEU A 235 13.07 -11.89 1.20
C LEU A 235 13.21 -11.78 -0.31
N GLY A 236 12.80 -12.84 -1.02
CA GLY A 236 12.76 -12.91 -2.47
C GLY A 236 11.44 -12.39 -3.04
N GLY A 237 11.50 -11.70 -4.18
CA GLY A 237 10.30 -11.32 -4.92
C GLY A 237 9.83 -12.44 -5.84
N LEU A 238 8.55 -12.80 -5.75
CA LEU A 238 7.97 -13.90 -6.55
C LEU A 238 7.64 -13.49 -7.98
N LYS A 239 7.82 -14.41 -8.94
CA LYS A 239 7.25 -14.30 -10.30
C LYS A 239 5.77 -14.65 -10.37
N ALA A 240 5.31 -15.37 -9.36
CA ALA A 240 3.98 -15.97 -9.33
C ALA A 240 2.87 -14.93 -9.52
N THR A 241 1.91 -15.30 -10.35
CA THR A 241 0.67 -14.55 -10.53
C THR A 241 -0.52 -15.44 -10.19
N ARG A 242 -1.45 -14.91 -9.40
CA ARG A 242 -2.63 -15.62 -8.94
C ARG A 242 -3.87 -14.80 -9.27
N ILE A 243 -4.98 -15.47 -9.52
CA ILE A 243 -6.30 -14.85 -9.67
C ILE A 243 -7.21 -15.41 -8.60
N TYR A 244 -7.80 -14.52 -7.80
CA TYR A 244 -8.89 -14.87 -6.89
C TYR A 244 -10.25 -14.66 -7.57
N ASP A 245 -11.07 -15.71 -7.59
CA ASP A 245 -12.45 -15.69 -8.06
C ASP A 245 -13.41 -15.50 -6.86
N PRO A 246 -14.05 -14.33 -6.71
CA PRO A 246 -14.93 -14.06 -5.56
C PRO A 246 -16.24 -14.85 -5.58
N VAL A 247 -16.65 -15.40 -6.72
CA VAL A 247 -17.86 -16.21 -6.84
C VAL A 247 -17.56 -17.63 -6.35
N LYS A 248 -16.42 -18.18 -6.76
CA LYS A 248 -16.01 -19.53 -6.38
C LYS A 248 -15.30 -19.58 -5.03
N ASN A 249 -14.80 -18.44 -4.54
CA ASN A 249 -13.99 -18.33 -3.34
C ASN A 249 -12.68 -19.16 -3.44
N VAL A 250 -12.03 -19.11 -4.61
CA VAL A 250 -10.86 -19.94 -4.95
C VAL A 250 -9.78 -19.09 -5.62
N PHE A 251 -8.51 -19.40 -5.31
CA PHE A 251 -7.36 -18.91 -6.07
C PHE A 251 -6.98 -19.85 -7.21
N THR A 252 -6.49 -19.29 -8.30
CA THR A 252 -5.88 -20.05 -9.40
C THR A 252 -4.58 -19.39 -9.81
N GLN A 253 -3.52 -20.18 -9.92
CA GLN A 253 -2.26 -19.69 -10.47
C GLN A 253 -2.38 -19.52 -11.99
N VAL A 254 -1.77 -18.45 -12.50
CA VAL A 254 -1.78 -18.09 -13.91
C VAL A 254 -0.35 -17.83 -14.37
N ALA A 255 -0.17 -17.34 -15.61
CA ALA A 255 1.17 -17.17 -16.15
C ALA A 255 2.04 -16.27 -15.24
N ASP A 256 3.29 -16.69 -15.07
CA ASP A 256 4.28 -15.98 -14.27
C ASP A 256 4.87 -14.78 -15.01
N THR A 257 5.34 -13.79 -14.25
CA THR A 257 6.15 -12.70 -14.79
C THR A 257 7.56 -13.20 -15.14
N GLN A 258 8.23 -12.48 -16.03
CA GLN A 258 9.63 -12.75 -16.38
C GLN A 258 10.57 -12.43 -15.21
N HIS A 259 10.17 -11.47 -14.36
CA HIS A 259 10.93 -11.01 -13.21
C HIS A 259 10.13 -11.13 -11.92
N GLY A 260 10.76 -11.67 -10.88
CA GLY A 260 10.19 -11.74 -9.55
C GLY A 260 10.06 -10.36 -8.91
N ARG A 261 8.97 -10.13 -8.18
CA ARG A 261 8.67 -8.81 -7.57
C ARG A 261 8.08 -8.95 -6.18
N TRP A 262 8.75 -8.34 -5.23
CA TRP A 262 8.20 -7.96 -3.94
C TRP A 262 7.98 -6.45 -3.94
N TYR A 263 6.80 -6.01 -3.55
CA TYR A 263 6.28 -4.64 -3.56
C TYR A 263 6.14 -3.97 -4.95
N PRO A 264 5.56 -4.65 -5.95
CA PRO A 264 5.22 -4.03 -7.25
C PRO A 264 4.00 -3.10 -7.15
N THR A 265 3.75 -2.28 -8.17
CA THR A 265 2.42 -1.66 -8.36
C THR A 265 1.77 -2.20 -9.64
N LEU A 266 0.51 -2.64 -9.53
CA LEU A 266 -0.33 -3.00 -10.68
C LEU A 266 -1.27 -1.86 -11.05
N VAL A 267 -1.35 -1.52 -12.34
CA VAL A 267 -2.26 -0.51 -12.88
C VAL A 267 -3.16 -1.13 -13.95
N PRO A 268 -4.48 -1.25 -13.73
CA PRO A 268 -5.42 -1.67 -14.75
C PRO A 268 -5.54 -0.61 -15.83
N LEU A 269 -5.50 -1.03 -17.09
CA LEU A 269 -5.51 -0.17 -18.26
C LEU A 269 -6.89 -0.18 -18.95
N ALA A 270 -7.11 0.82 -19.80
CA ALA A 270 -8.36 1.01 -20.54
C ALA A 270 -8.76 -0.16 -21.46
N ASN A 271 -7.77 -0.92 -21.92
CA ASN A 271 -7.95 -2.10 -22.77
C ASN A 271 -8.17 -3.40 -21.97
N GLY A 272 -8.33 -3.32 -20.65
CA GLY A 272 -8.52 -4.49 -19.78
C GLY A 272 -7.24 -5.23 -19.40
N LYS A 273 -6.08 -4.82 -19.93
CA LYS A 273 -4.76 -5.33 -19.52
C LYS A 273 -4.31 -4.70 -18.21
N VAL A 274 -3.27 -5.26 -17.59
CA VAL A 274 -2.71 -4.75 -16.33
C VAL A 274 -1.22 -4.51 -16.49
N LEU A 275 -0.77 -3.27 -16.26
CA LEU A 275 0.64 -2.91 -16.19
C LEU A 275 1.20 -3.30 -14.82
N ASN A 276 2.41 -3.85 -14.80
CA ASN A 276 3.17 -4.15 -13.61
C ASN A 276 4.53 -3.41 -13.66
N ALA A 277 4.85 -2.71 -12.58
CA ALA A 277 6.05 -1.90 -12.48
C ALA A 277 6.70 -1.97 -11.10
N SER A 278 8.03 -1.84 -11.09
CA SER A 278 8.86 -1.82 -9.89
C SER A 278 8.83 -3.14 -9.08
N GLY A 279 9.17 -3.04 -7.80
CA GLY A 279 9.42 -4.17 -6.92
C GLY A 279 10.92 -4.53 -6.85
N VAL A 280 11.26 -5.40 -5.91
CA VAL A 280 12.61 -5.97 -5.77
C VAL A 280 12.57 -7.48 -5.94
N ARG A 281 13.68 -8.05 -6.43
CA ARG A 281 13.88 -9.50 -6.50
C ARG A 281 14.45 -10.07 -5.21
N LYS A 282 15.23 -9.27 -4.50
CA LYS A 282 15.86 -9.57 -3.21
C LYS A 282 15.83 -8.32 -2.35
N LEU A 283 15.51 -8.46 -1.07
CA LEU A 283 15.57 -7.36 -0.10
C LEU A 283 17.02 -6.92 0.09
N ILE A 284 17.93 -7.88 0.31
CA ILE A 284 19.37 -7.61 0.36
C ILE A 284 19.90 -7.70 -1.07
N LYS A 285 20.16 -6.54 -1.68
CA LYS A 285 20.54 -6.50 -3.09
C LYS A 285 21.97 -7.01 -3.29
N PRO A 286 22.17 -8.11 -4.03
CA PRO A 286 23.51 -8.63 -4.31
C PRO A 286 24.31 -7.67 -5.20
N LEU A 287 25.64 -7.74 -5.05
CA LEU A 287 26.61 -7.08 -5.92
C LEU A 287 27.13 -8.10 -6.93
N TYR A 288 26.73 -7.96 -8.18
CA TYR A 288 27.19 -8.75 -9.31
C TYR A 288 28.37 -8.03 -10.00
N ALA A 289 29.57 -8.59 -9.89
CA ALA A 289 30.76 -8.02 -10.50
C ALA A 289 30.71 -7.99 -12.04
N ASP A 290 29.96 -8.91 -12.66
CA ASP A 290 29.74 -9.04 -14.10
C ASP A 290 28.50 -8.27 -14.60
N LYS A 291 27.59 -7.88 -13.70
CA LYS A 291 26.35 -7.13 -13.98
C LYS A 291 26.18 -5.97 -13.00
N ALA A 292 27.18 -5.09 -12.96
CA ALA A 292 27.24 -3.98 -12.01
C ALA A 292 26.00 -3.05 -12.04
N ILE A 293 25.32 -2.93 -13.19
CA ILE A 293 24.09 -2.13 -13.35
C ILE A 293 22.85 -2.81 -12.73
N ASP A 294 22.80 -4.13 -12.70
CA ASP A 294 21.68 -4.90 -12.11
C ASP A 294 21.85 -5.05 -10.58
N SER A 295 23.03 -4.67 -10.08
CA SER A 295 23.38 -4.73 -8.67
C SER A 295 22.80 -3.53 -7.94
N GLY A 296 22.04 -3.71 -6.86
CA GLY A 296 21.59 -2.56 -6.08
C GLY A 296 20.48 -1.72 -6.73
N THR A 297 19.74 -2.22 -7.73
CA THR A 297 18.56 -1.56 -8.33
C THR A 297 17.23 -2.26 -8.03
N ASN A 298 16.12 -1.55 -8.14
CA ASN A 298 14.78 -2.16 -8.21
C ASN A 298 14.55 -2.72 -9.61
N VAL A 299 13.52 -3.56 -9.80
CA VAL A 299 13.19 -4.11 -11.13
C VAL A 299 12.77 -2.98 -12.07
N LEU A 300 13.67 -2.65 -13.01
CA LEU A 300 13.48 -1.58 -13.98
C LEU A 300 12.43 -1.93 -15.03
N GLN A 301 12.37 -3.21 -15.42
CA GLN A 301 11.48 -3.70 -16.46
C GLN A 301 10.03 -3.56 -16.03
N THR A 302 9.20 -3.08 -16.95
CA THR A 302 7.74 -3.15 -16.82
C THR A 302 7.21 -4.27 -17.69
N GLU A 303 6.12 -4.89 -17.24
CA GLU A 303 5.46 -6.00 -17.91
C GLU A 303 3.96 -5.74 -17.98
N THR A 304 3.29 -6.27 -18.99
CA THR A 304 1.84 -6.11 -19.18
C THR A 304 1.17 -7.48 -19.22
N PHE A 305 0.20 -7.70 -18.34
CA PHE A 305 -0.63 -8.90 -18.33
C PHE A 305 -1.82 -8.75 -19.26
N ASP A 306 -2.01 -9.73 -20.13
CA ASP A 306 -3.20 -9.88 -20.94
C ASP A 306 -4.07 -11.02 -20.38
N PRO A 307 -5.21 -10.71 -19.75
CA PRO A 307 -6.08 -11.73 -19.16
C PRO A 307 -6.80 -12.59 -20.22
N ALA A 308 -6.91 -12.14 -21.48
CA ALA A 308 -7.56 -12.91 -22.52
C ALA A 308 -6.70 -14.07 -23.00
N THR A 309 -5.38 -13.88 -23.04
CA THR A 309 -4.41 -14.90 -23.46
C THR A 309 -3.70 -15.56 -22.30
N ASN A 310 -3.88 -15.07 -21.07
CA ASN A 310 -3.13 -15.48 -19.89
C ASN A 310 -1.62 -15.38 -20.12
N THR A 311 -1.13 -14.18 -20.46
CA THR A 311 0.30 -13.97 -20.77
C THR A 311 0.82 -12.66 -20.22
N TRP A 312 2.03 -12.68 -19.68
CA TRP A 312 2.83 -11.48 -19.43
C TRP A 312 3.73 -11.17 -20.62
N THR A 313 3.77 -9.89 -21.02
CA THR A 313 4.67 -9.39 -22.08
C THR A 313 5.57 -8.30 -21.52
N GLY A 314 6.89 -8.46 -21.69
CA GLY A 314 7.86 -7.41 -21.38
C GLY A 314 7.70 -6.18 -22.28
N ASN A 315 7.82 -4.99 -21.71
CA ASN A 315 7.57 -3.74 -22.43
C ASN A 315 8.80 -3.16 -23.16
N GLY A 316 9.92 -3.89 -23.19
CA GLY A 316 11.16 -3.51 -23.88
C GLY A 316 11.93 -2.36 -23.22
N LYS A 317 13.11 -2.04 -23.76
CA LYS A 317 14.08 -1.15 -23.12
C LYS A 317 13.56 0.27 -22.83
N LYS A 318 12.73 0.83 -23.72
CA LYS A 318 12.12 2.16 -23.52
C LYS A 318 11.04 2.18 -22.43
N GLY A 319 10.52 1.01 -22.07
CA GLY A 319 9.55 0.83 -20.99
C GLY A 319 10.19 0.59 -19.62
N GLU A 320 11.52 0.58 -19.55
CA GLU A 320 12.25 0.45 -18.28
C GLU A 320 12.32 1.78 -17.54
N ARG A 321 12.17 1.74 -16.21
CA ARG A 321 12.35 2.92 -15.35
C ARG A 321 12.70 2.53 -13.92
N SER A 322 13.63 3.27 -13.34
CA SER A 322 13.89 3.21 -11.90
C SER A 322 12.74 3.85 -11.12
N LEU A 323 12.12 3.06 -10.24
CA LEU A 323 10.97 3.44 -9.44
C LEU A 323 11.15 2.94 -8.00
N PRO A 324 10.59 3.64 -6.99
CA PRO A 324 10.54 3.14 -5.62
C PRO A 324 9.65 1.90 -5.53
N LEU A 325 9.65 1.21 -4.39
CA LEU A 325 8.67 0.16 -4.11
C LEU A 325 7.26 0.75 -4.04
N TYR A 326 6.24 -0.01 -4.42
CA TYR A 326 4.84 0.46 -4.52
C TYR A 326 4.74 1.88 -5.10
N PRO A 327 5.32 2.15 -6.29
CA PRO A 327 5.28 3.49 -6.85
C PRO A 327 3.84 3.96 -7.00
N ARG A 328 3.57 5.22 -6.67
CA ARG A 328 2.24 5.82 -6.80
C ARG A 328 1.95 6.09 -8.27
N LEU A 329 1.37 5.09 -8.93
CA LEU A 329 1.04 5.09 -10.35
C LEU A 329 -0.47 5.23 -10.55
N HIS A 330 -0.87 6.09 -11.48
CA HIS A 330 -2.27 6.39 -11.76
C HIS A 330 -2.54 6.45 -13.26
N LEU A 331 -3.55 5.73 -13.75
CA LEU A 331 -3.99 5.86 -15.14
C LEU A 331 -4.63 7.25 -15.37
N LEU A 332 -4.25 7.93 -16.44
CA LEU A 332 -4.76 9.25 -16.82
C LEU A 332 -5.89 9.16 -17.86
N PRO A 333 -6.71 10.23 -18.02
CA PRO A 333 -7.79 10.28 -19.01
C PRO A 333 -7.38 10.07 -20.48
N ASP A 334 -6.11 10.29 -20.82
CA ASP A 334 -5.56 10.08 -22.17
C ASP A 334 -5.01 8.65 -22.38
N GLY A 335 -4.96 7.85 -21.32
CA GLY A 335 -4.49 6.46 -21.32
C GLY A 335 -3.03 6.27 -20.91
N LYS A 336 -2.30 7.34 -20.62
CA LYS A 336 -0.95 7.24 -20.03
C LYS A 336 -1.03 6.91 -18.53
N VAL A 337 0.05 6.40 -17.96
CA VAL A 337 0.18 6.13 -16.53
C VAL A 337 1.14 7.15 -15.91
N PHE A 338 0.63 7.95 -14.99
CA PHE A 338 1.38 8.97 -14.28
C PHE A 338 2.06 8.40 -13.04
N TYR A 339 3.36 8.67 -12.91
CA TYR A 339 4.12 8.48 -11.69
C TYR A 339 4.22 9.80 -10.92
N ASN A 340 3.58 9.85 -9.74
CA ASN A 340 3.49 11.06 -8.91
C ASN A 340 4.71 11.25 -7.97
N SER A 341 5.88 10.70 -8.32
CA SER A 341 7.14 10.89 -7.56
C SER A 341 7.10 10.41 -6.11
N ALA A 342 6.30 9.38 -5.80
CA ALA A 342 6.12 8.84 -4.46
C ALA A 342 6.09 7.32 -4.48
N GLY A 343 6.42 6.69 -3.35
CA GLY A 343 6.38 5.25 -3.14
C GLY A 343 6.86 4.89 -1.74
N GLN A 344 6.98 3.59 -1.48
CA GLN A 344 7.56 3.05 -0.27
C GLN A 344 9.09 3.09 -0.35
N SER A 345 9.71 3.58 0.71
CA SER A 345 11.16 3.51 0.96
C SER A 345 11.35 2.93 2.36
N PHE A 346 12.38 2.11 2.55
CA PHE A 346 12.71 1.53 3.85
C PHE A 346 14.00 2.13 4.40
N ASN A 347 14.02 2.33 5.73
CA ASN A 347 15.15 2.84 6.48
C ASN A 347 16.03 1.72 7.03
N PRO A 348 17.33 1.98 7.33
CA PRO A 348 18.06 3.25 7.21
C PRO A 348 18.85 3.44 5.90
N VAL A 349 19.02 2.39 5.09
CA VAL A 349 19.88 2.39 3.89
C VAL A 349 19.04 2.17 2.65
N GLY A 350 18.36 3.23 2.23
CA GLY A 350 17.44 3.24 1.09
C GLY A 350 17.89 2.30 -0.03
N GLN A 351 17.01 1.36 -0.36
CA GLN A 351 17.40 0.05 -0.88
C GLN A 351 18.05 0.07 -2.26
N SER A 352 18.26 1.22 -2.89
CA SER A 352 18.69 1.33 -4.27
C SER A 352 19.66 2.49 -4.47
N TYR A 353 20.76 2.31 -5.22
CA TYR A 353 21.71 3.40 -5.46
C TYR A 353 21.12 4.52 -6.35
N ASP A 354 20.14 4.18 -7.18
CA ASP A 354 19.46 5.07 -8.13
C ASP A 354 18.23 5.78 -7.52
N GLN A 355 18.01 5.62 -6.22
CA GLN A 355 16.99 6.32 -5.44
C GLN A 355 16.97 7.86 -5.58
N PRO A 356 18.08 8.58 -5.88
CA PRO A 356 17.99 10.02 -6.13
C PRO A 356 17.09 10.37 -7.32
N THR A 357 16.89 9.43 -8.26
CA THR A 357 16.10 9.64 -9.48
C THR A 357 14.59 9.53 -9.27
N TRP A 358 14.13 8.99 -8.14
CA TRP A 358 12.71 8.70 -7.89
C TRP A 358 11.84 9.94 -7.63
N ASN A 359 12.43 11.12 -7.44
CA ASN A 359 11.69 12.37 -7.21
C ASN A 359 11.19 13.05 -8.48
N ALA A 360 11.52 12.50 -9.64
CA ALA A 360 11.09 13.03 -10.93
C ALA A 360 9.77 12.38 -11.37
N PRO A 361 8.72 13.18 -11.60
CA PRO A 361 7.48 12.65 -12.15
C PRO A 361 7.74 12.12 -13.56
N ALA A 362 6.92 11.19 -14.01
CA ALA A 362 7.04 10.61 -15.34
C ALA A 362 5.70 10.12 -15.87
N MET A 363 5.60 10.03 -17.19
CA MET A 363 4.46 9.46 -17.90
C MET A 363 4.92 8.18 -18.59
N TYR A 364 4.24 7.07 -18.34
CA TYR A 364 4.37 5.87 -19.15
C TYR A 364 3.25 5.84 -20.18
N ASP A 365 3.59 5.69 -21.46
CA ASP A 365 2.63 5.47 -22.52
C ASP A 365 2.54 3.96 -22.82
N PRO A 366 1.42 3.28 -22.48
CA PRO A 366 1.27 1.85 -22.76
C PRO A 366 1.21 1.49 -24.24
N LYS A 367 0.83 2.44 -25.12
CA LYS A 367 0.75 2.19 -26.57
C LYS A 367 2.15 2.08 -27.17
N ASN A 368 3.01 3.02 -26.80
CA ASN A 368 4.37 3.12 -27.31
C ASN A 368 5.39 2.39 -26.42
N ARG A 369 4.97 1.96 -25.23
CA ARG A 369 5.79 1.31 -24.20
C ARG A 369 7.00 2.15 -23.83
N THR A 370 6.79 3.44 -23.62
CA THR A 370 7.85 4.43 -23.40
C THR A 370 7.57 5.30 -22.19
N TRP A 371 8.62 5.63 -21.43
CA TRP A 371 8.56 6.69 -20.43
C TRP A 371 8.95 8.06 -21.02
N SER A 372 8.23 9.11 -20.62
CA SER A 372 8.54 10.50 -20.93
C SER A 372 8.52 11.37 -19.67
N GLN A 373 9.17 12.53 -19.75
CA GLN A 373 9.10 13.56 -18.72
C GLN A 373 7.93 14.50 -19.04
N PRO A 374 7.04 14.77 -18.07
CA PRO A 374 5.97 15.75 -18.27
C PRO A 374 6.50 17.18 -18.32
N GLU A 375 5.78 18.06 -19.01
CA GLU A 375 6.06 19.50 -19.02
C GLU A 375 5.78 20.12 -17.63
N GLY A 376 6.51 21.18 -17.28
CA GLY A 376 6.26 21.94 -16.06
C GLY A 376 6.94 21.41 -14.80
N ALA A 377 7.50 20.19 -14.80
CA ALA A 377 8.26 19.61 -13.70
C ALA A 377 9.64 20.29 -13.50
N SER A 378 9.65 21.53 -13.00
CA SER A 378 10.87 22.31 -12.76
C SER A 378 11.72 21.74 -11.62
N LEU A 379 13.00 22.14 -11.54
CA LEU A 379 13.94 21.68 -10.51
C LEU A 379 13.42 21.94 -9.07
N GLY A 380 12.75 23.08 -8.83
CA GLY A 380 12.13 23.40 -7.53
C GLY A 380 10.94 22.51 -7.17
N GLN A 381 10.18 22.05 -8.17
CA GLN A 381 9.09 21.08 -7.97
C GLN A 381 9.62 19.66 -7.70
N LYS A 382 10.76 19.28 -8.29
CA LYS A 382 11.45 18.00 -8.01
C LYS A 382 11.98 17.90 -6.57
N LEU A 383 12.31 19.04 -5.94
CA LEU A 383 12.79 19.12 -4.56
C LEU A 383 11.66 19.09 -3.50
N THR A 384 10.41 19.32 -3.91
CA THR A 384 9.21 19.36 -3.02
C THR A 384 8.28 18.16 -3.21
N ASN A 385 8.73 17.11 -3.90
CA ASN A 385 8.01 15.84 -4.02
C ASN A 385 8.16 14.99 -2.76
N TYR A 386 7.03 14.47 -2.26
CA TYR A 386 6.98 13.67 -1.04
C TYR A 386 7.73 12.37 -1.26
N ARG A 387 8.64 12.07 -0.34
CA ARG A 387 9.40 10.82 -0.32
C ARG A 387 8.87 9.95 0.82
N GLY A 388 8.88 8.64 0.60
CA GLY A 388 8.60 7.61 1.61
C GLY A 388 7.17 7.60 2.15
N SER A 389 6.41 6.57 1.77
CA SER A 389 5.22 6.10 2.48
C SER A 389 4.14 7.15 2.80
N THR A 390 4.00 8.12 1.90
CA THR A 390 2.84 8.99 1.79
C THR A 390 1.73 8.28 1.00
N TYR A 391 0.47 8.61 1.28
CA TYR A 391 -0.63 8.23 0.40
C TYR A 391 -0.67 9.16 -0.83
N SER A 392 -1.20 8.66 -1.93
CA SER A 392 -1.51 9.48 -3.11
C SER A 392 -2.91 9.12 -3.58
N THR A 393 -3.89 9.95 -3.23
CA THR A 393 -5.29 9.74 -3.57
C THR A 393 -5.61 10.50 -4.85
N MET A 394 -6.02 9.79 -5.91
CA MET A 394 -6.59 10.42 -7.09
C MET A 394 -7.94 11.04 -6.71
N LEU A 395 -8.05 12.37 -6.85
CA LEU A 395 -9.31 13.07 -6.66
C LEU A 395 -10.25 12.75 -7.81
N ALA A 396 -11.56 12.94 -7.58
CA ALA A 396 -12.58 12.71 -8.58
C ALA A 396 -12.25 13.42 -9.91
N LEU A 397 -12.26 12.66 -11.00
CA LEU A 397 -12.25 13.21 -12.34
C LEU A 397 -13.54 13.97 -12.57
N LYS A 398 -13.41 15.27 -12.82
CA LYS A 398 -14.54 16.15 -13.15
C LYS A 398 -14.56 16.42 -14.65
N PRO A 399 -15.73 16.37 -15.29
CA PRO A 399 -15.86 16.71 -16.69
C PRO A 399 -15.64 18.22 -16.91
N ASP A 400 -15.11 18.59 -18.08
CA ASP A 400 -15.19 19.96 -18.58
C ASP A 400 -16.61 20.31 -19.06
N ALA A 401 -16.79 21.52 -19.60
CA ALA A 401 -18.08 22.00 -20.09
C ALA A 401 -18.68 21.13 -21.21
N ASP A 402 -17.84 20.47 -22.01
CA ASP A 402 -18.25 19.60 -23.11
C ASP A 402 -18.48 18.14 -22.64
N GLY A 403 -18.07 17.82 -21.42
CA GLY A 403 -18.09 16.47 -20.86
C GLY A 403 -16.84 15.65 -21.18
N GLY A 404 -15.77 16.32 -21.63
CA GLY A 404 -14.43 15.78 -21.76
C GLY A 404 -13.72 15.65 -20.41
N TYR A 405 -12.65 14.87 -20.39
CA TYR A 405 -11.78 14.72 -19.22
C TYR A 405 -10.33 14.80 -19.71
N ASP A 406 -9.67 15.89 -19.36
CA ASP A 406 -8.28 16.16 -19.74
C ASP A 406 -7.39 16.37 -18.50
N LYS A 407 -7.99 16.52 -17.32
CA LYS A 407 -7.31 16.86 -16.08
C LYS A 407 -7.48 15.79 -15.02
N ALA A 408 -6.38 15.49 -14.33
CA ALA A 408 -6.36 14.66 -13.13
C ALA A 408 -5.70 15.42 -11.98
N ARG A 409 -6.17 15.21 -10.75
CA ARG A 409 -5.62 15.82 -9.54
C ARG A 409 -5.32 14.73 -8.53
N PHE A 410 -4.19 14.83 -7.84
CA PHE A 410 -3.71 13.84 -6.86
C PHE A 410 -3.41 14.55 -5.55
N LEU A 411 -4.14 14.21 -4.50
CA LEU A 411 -3.84 14.65 -3.14
C LEU A 411 -2.74 13.76 -2.57
N THR A 412 -1.67 14.39 -2.09
CA THR A 412 -0.57 13.73 -1.39
C THR A 412 -0.33 14.46 -0.09
N GLY A 413 -0.30 13.73 1.03
CA GLY A 413 -0.12 14.28 2.36
C GLY A 413 0.65 13.33 3.28
N GLY A 414 1.33 13.88 4.28
CA GLY A 414 2.16 13.09 5.18
C GLY A 414 3.45 12.59 4.50
N GLY A 415 3.91 11.41 4.90
CA GLY A 415 5.21 10.86 4.52
C GLY A 415 6.35 11.57 5.26
N VAL A 416 7.57 11.47 4.73
CA VAL A 416 8.79 12.00 5.36
C VAL A 416 9.43 13.15 4.56
N LEU A 417 10.17 14.03 5.23
CA LEU A 417 10.90 15.11 4.57
C LEU A 417 12.08 14.55 3.78
N GLY A 418 12.32 15.05 2.56
CA GLY A 418 13.58 14.81 1.86
C GLY A 418 14.63 15.81 2.32
N PHE A 419 15.74 15.37 2.93
CA PHE A 419 16.87 16.25 3.23
C PHE A 419 17.74 16.46 1.97
N VAL A 420 18.19 17.70 1.74
CA VAL A 420 18.99 18.11 0.57
C VAL A 420 20.38 17.44 0.55
N GLY A 421 20.89 16.96 1.70
CA GLY A 421 22.19 16.28 1.83
C GLY A 421 22.14 14.80 2.23
N ALA A 422 20.99 14.27 2.65
CA ALA A 422 20.80 12.86 2.96
C ALA A 422 19.77 12.27 1.97
N THR A 423 20.31 11.73 0.88
CA THR A 423 19.51 11.12 -0.18
C THR A 423 18.90 9.82 0.30
N SER A 424 17.61 9.85 0.64
CA SER A 424 16.75 8.67 0.87
C SER A 424 17.22 7.74 2.01
N PRO A 425 16.31 7.34 2.89
CA PRO A 425 14.87 7.17 2.65
C PRO A 425 14.00 8.43 2.88
N GLY A 426 14.61 9.50 3.40
CA GLY A 426 13.94 10.69 3.92
C GLY A 426 14.34 10.88 5.38
N SER A 427 13.72 11.84 6.07
CA SER A 427 13.86 12.03 7.51
C SER A 427 13.20 10.88 8.29
N TYR A 428 13.64 10.66 9.53
CA TYR A 428 12.93 9.80 10.49
C TYR A 428 11.64 10.42 11.04
N PHE A 429 11.40 11.69 10.72
CA PHE A 429 10.25 12.46 11.17
C PHE A 429 9.24 12.65 10.03
N PRO A 430 7.95 12.40 10.27
CA PRO A 430 6.92 12.66 9.28
C PRO A 430 6.63 14.15 9.17
N THR A 431 5.97 14.52 8.08
CA THR A 431 5.56 15.90 7.83
C THR A 431 4.05 16.08 7.89
N ARG A 432 3.61 17.30 8.22
CA ARG A 432 2.21 17.73 8.06
C ARG A 432 1.92 18.29 6.66
N SER A 433 2.92 18.28 5.79
CA SER A 433 2.77 18.92 4.49
C SER A 433 1.73 18.13 3.67
N SER A 434 0.93 18.87 2.90
CA SER A 434 0.00 18.31 1.92
C SER A 434 0.00 19.16 0.65
N LYS A 435 -0.27 18.51 -0.49
CA LYS A 435 -0.33 19.17 -1.80
C LYS A 435 -1.28 18.46 -2.75
N ILE A 436 -1.66 19.18 -3.80
CA ILE A 436 -2.32 18.63 -4.96
C ILE A 436 -1.38 18.74 -6.16
N THR A 437 -1.05 17.60 -6.75
CA THR A 437 -0.42 17.54 -8.08
C THR A 437 -1.52 17.50 -9.12
N SER A 438 -1.53 18.43 -10.07
CA SER A 438 -2.47 18.44 -11.20
C SER A 438 -1.74 18.05 -12.48
N VAL A 439 -2.37 17.20 -13.27
CA VAL A 439 -1.92 16.80 -14.61
C VAL A 439 -2.96 17.25 -15.61
N ASP A 440 -2.53 17.98 -16.63
CA ASP A 440 -3.34 18.46 -17.75
C ASP A 440 -2.81 17.82 -19.04
N THR A 441 -3.60 16.91 -19.60
CA THR A 441 -3.29 16.13 -20.80
C THR A 441 -3.81 16.79 -22.08
N SER A 442 -4.43 17.98 -21.98
CA SER A 442 -4.99 18.68 -23.14
C SER A 442 -3.93 18.99 -24.20
N GLY A 443 -4.30 18.80 -25.47
CA GLY A 443 -3.40 19.01 -26.60
C GLY A 443 -2.14 18.12 -26.61
N GLY A 444 -2.10 17.06 -25.80
CA GLY A 444 -0.98 16.10 -25.74
C GLY A 444 0.30 16.62 -25.06
N ARG A 445 0.21 17.73 -24.31
CA ARG A 445 1.38 18.40 -23.69
C ARG A 445 1.72 17.96 -22.27
N ASP A 446 1.01 16.97 -21.72
CA ASP A 446 1.24 16.35 -20.39
C ASP A 446 1.81 17.31 -19.33
N ARG A 447 1.08 18.40 -19.05
CA ARG A 447 1.55 19.48 -18.19
C ARG A 447 1.26 19.17 -16.73
N VAL A 448 2.29 19.26 -15.89
CA VAL A 448 2.20 19.06 -14.44
C VAL A 448 2.31 20.38 -13.69
N SER A 449 1.45 20.57 -12.69
CA SER A 449 1.56 21.65 -11.71
C SER A 449 1.34 21.13 -10.30
N ILE A 450 1.91 21.84 -9.31
CA ILE A 450 1.82 21.48 -7.90
C ILE A 450 1.29 22.67 -7.12
N THR A 451 0.26 22.44 -6.31
CA THR A 451 -0.32 23.45 -5.42
C THR A 451 -0.26 22.94 -3.99
N LYS A 452 0.34 23.71 -3.08
CA LYS A 452 0.30 23.39 -1.64
C LYS A 452 -1.12 23.57 -1.12
N THR A 453 -1.57 22.69 -0.23
CA THR A 453 -2.84 22.84 0.48
C THR A 453 -2.60 23.32 1.91
N GLY A 454 -3.67 23.45 2.70
CA GLY A 454 -3.53 23.45 4.16
C GLY A 454 -2.82 22.17 4.65
N PRO A 455 -2.07 22.25 5.76
CA PRO A 455 -1.37 21.10 6.33
C PRO A 455 -2.35 20.12 7.00
N LEU A 456 -1.92 18.87 7.17
CA LEU A 456 -2.57 17.96 8.11
C LEU A 456 -2.48 18.55 9.53
N ASN A 457 -3.43 18.23 10.41
CA ASN A 457 -3.40 18.67 11.81
C ASN A 457 -2.28 17.95 12.57
N GLN A 458 -2.00 16.68 12.23
CA GLN A 458 -0.92 15.88 12.82
C GLN A 458 0.01 15.30 11.73
N PRO A 459 1.33 15.23 11.95
CA PRO A 459 2.25 14.63 10.98
C PRO A 459 1.98 13.12 10.91
N ARG A 460 1.98 12.55 9.69
CA ARG A 460 1.67 11.13 9.49
C ARG A 460 2.65 10.45 8.55
N TRP A 461 3.34 9.46 9.06
CA TRP A 461 3.91 8.38 8.26
C TRP A 461 2.87 7.29 8.10
N PHE A 462 2.74 6.64 6.95
CA PHE A 462 1.84 5.50 6.74
C PHE A 462 0.34 5.83 6.83
N GLY A 463 -0.03 7.10 6.67
CA GLY A 463 -1.45 7.49 6.63
C GLY A 463 -2.15 6.96 5.37
N SER A 464 -3.40 6.52 5.51
CA SER A 464 -4.24 6.05 4.41
C SER A 464 -5.22 7.13 3.97
N GLY A 465 -5.34 7.36 2.66
CA GLY A 465 -6.24 8.36 2.07
C GLY A 465 -7.39 7.74 1.26
N THR A 466 -8.61 7.85 1.76
CA THR A 466 -9.83 7.27 1.14
C THR A 466 -10.69 8.35 0.49
N LEU A 467 -10.87 8.29 -0.84
CA LEU A 467 -11.81 9.15 -1.56
C LEU A 467 -13.25 8.78 -1.20
N LEU A 468 -14.08 9.77 -0.85
CA LEU A 468 -15.49 9.60 -0.51
C LEU A 468 -16.40 9.98 -1.70
N PRO A 469 -17.67 9.52 -1.71
CA PRO A 469 -18.64 9.89 -2.76
C PRO A 469 -18.93 11.39 -2.86
N THR A 470 -18.65 12.16 -1.81
CA THR A 470 -18.78 13.63 -1.81
C THR A 470 -17.60 14.34 -2.50
N GLY A 471 -16.54 13.61 -2.85
CA GLY A 471 -15.29 14.15 -3.39
C GLY A 471 -14.24 14.50 -2.33
N GLU A 472 -14.63 14.50 -1.05
CA GLU A 472 -13.71 14.69 0.08
C GLU A 472 -12.80 13.46 0.28
N VAL A 473 -11.66 13.65 0.95
CA VAL A 473 -10.71 12.55 1.24
C VAL A 473 -10.57 12.37 2.74
N LEU A 474 -10.94 11.20 3.25
CA LEU A 474 -10.69 10.82 4.65
C LEU A 474 -9.25 10.33 4.80
N VAL A 475 -8.53 10.88 5.76
CA VAL A 475 -7.18 10.47 6.15
C VAL A 475 -7.21 9.81 7.52
N THR A 476 -6.71 8.58 7.61
CA THR A 476 -6.71 7.76 8.82
C THR A 476 -5.34 7.14 9.05
N SER A 477 -5.13 6.66 10.28
CA SER A 477 -3.99 5.85 10.69
C SER A 477 -2.65 6.56 10.50
N GLY A 478 -1.58 5.80 10.70
CA GLY A 478 -0.20 6.24 10.57
C GLY A 478 0.49 6.45 11.91
N ALA A 479 1.76 6.83 11.85
CA ALA A 479 2.62 7.06 13.00
C ALA A 479 3.28 8.44 12.92
N ASP A 480 3.64 8.98 14.09
CA ASP A 480 4.39 10.23 14.23
C ASP A 480 5.91 10.08 14.05
N LYS A 481 6.40 8.86 13.79
CA LYS A 481 7.79 8.53 13.41
C LYS A 481 7.93 7.10 12.87
N ASP A 482 9.15 6.81 12.42
CA ASP A 482 9.52 5.50 11.90
C ASP A 482 9.52 4.42 12.99
N GLU A 483 8.63 3.45 12.84
CA GLU A 483 8.59 2.25 13.67
C GLU A 483 9.57 1.17 13.23
N VAL A 484 10.45 1.39 12.23
CA VAL A 484 11.49 0.42 11.85
C VAL A 484 12.82 0.75 12.53
N VAL A 485 13.11 2.04 12.72
CA VAL A 485 14.40 2.52 13.26
C VAL A 485 14.35 2.71 14.77
N GLY A 486 13.21 3.15 15.31
CA GLY A 486 12.99 3.23 16.77
C GLY A 486 11.69 2.56 17.18
N PRO A 487 11.52 1.26 16.98
CA PRO A 487 10.22 0.59 17.11
C PRO A 487 9.76 0.57 18.57
N GLY A 488 8.47 0.77 18.84
CA GLY A 488 7.93 0.96 20.19
C GLY A 488 8.11 2.38 20.75
N THR A 489 8.78 3.28 20.02
CA THR A 489 8.87 4.68 20.42
C THR A 489 7.76 5.53 19.80
N GLU A 490 7.25 5.14 18.63
CA GLU A 490 6.20 5.77 17.83
C GLU A 490 4.90 6.00 18.59
N ARG A 491 4.11 6.94 18.11
CA ARG A 491 2.72 7.13 18.54
C ARG A 491 1.83 7.02 17.32
N ALA A 492 0.86 6.10 17.40
CA ALA A 492 -0.15 5.95 16.37
C ALA A 492 -1.02 7.22 16.31
N VAL A 493 -1.25 7.72 15.10
CA VAL A 493 -2.01 8.94 14.85
C VAL A 493 -3.49 8.61 14.74
N MET A 494 -4.17 8.52 15.89
CA MET A 494 -5.57 8.05 15.97
C MET A 494 -6.63 9.09 15.58
N GLN A 495 -6.30 10.38 15.63
CA GLN A 495 -7.22 11.45 15.23
C GLN A 495 -7.45 11.36 13.72
N ALA A 496 -8.59 10.94 13.19
CA ALA A 496 -8.81 10.98 11.74
C ALA A 496 -9.11 12.42 11.27
N GLU A 497 -8.92 12.69 9.97
CA GLU A 497 -9.10 14.02 9.39
C GLU A 497 -9.75 13.95 8.00
N LEU A 498 -10.59 14.93 7.67
CA LEU A 498 -11.27 15.02 6.38
C LEU A 498 -10.72 16.20 5.59
N PHE A 499 -10.20 15.93 4.40
CA PHE A 499 -9.74 16.94 3.45
C PHE A 499 -10.85 17.34 2.49
N ASP A 500 -11.07 18.64 2.40
CA ASP A 500 -11.97 19.25 1.42
C ASP A 500 -11.15 19.83 0.25
N PRO A 501 -11.27 19.29 -0.97
CA PRO A 501 -10.50 19.73 -2.14
C PRO A 501 -10.96 21.06 -2.75
N GLU A 502 -12.12 21.60 -2.34
CA GLU A 502 -12.62 22.91 -2.77
C GLU A 502 -12.03 24.01 -1.89
N THR A 503 -11.97 23.78 -0.58
CA THR A 503 -11.39 24.75 0.38
C THR A 503 -9.88 24.55 0.58
N ASN A 504 -9.34 23.41 0.17
CA ASN A 504 -7.96 22.95 0.42
C ASN A 504 -7.61 22.87 1.92
N ARG A 505 -8.57 22.51 2.78
CA ARG A 505 -8.38 22.43 4.23
C ARG A 505 -8.68 21.05 4.78
N TYR A 506 -7.94 20.69 5.83
CA TYR A 506 -8.20 19.54 6.68
C TYR A 506 -9.07 19.95 7.87
N ARG A 507 -9.96 19.06 8.30
CA ARG A 507 -10.66 19.19 9.58
C ARG A 507 -10.63 17.88 10.35
N PRO A 508 -10.38 17.91 11.67
CA PRO A 508 -10.46 16.71 12.50
C PRO A 508 -11.90 16.16 12.54
N VAL A 509 -12.01 14.83 12.63
CA VAL A 509 -13.28 14.08 12.69
C VAL A 509 -13.22 13.03 13.82
N ALA A 510 -14.16 12.08 13.89
CA ALA A 510 -14.12 11.06 14.95
C ALA A 510 -12.76 10.32 15.03
N ARG A 511 -12.29 10.10 16.26
CA ARG A 511 -11.02 9.45 16.57
C ARG A 511 -11.14 7.92 16.39
N GLN A 512 -10.10 7.28 15.85
CA GLN A 512 -9.96 5.82 15.84
C GLN A 512 -9.82 5.28 17.26
N GLN A 513 -10.35 4.08 17.49
CA GLN A 513 -10.27 3.38 18.77
C GLN A 513 -9.05 2.46 18.81
N GLN A 514 -8.57 1.98 17.66
CA GLN A 514 -7.38 1.14 17.57
C GLN A 514 -6.17 1.90 17.00
N PRO A 515 -4.99 1.78 17.62
CA PRO A 515 -3.75 2.33 17.07
C PRO A 515 -3.35 1.53 15.82
N ARG A 516 -3.23 2.20 14.67
CA ARG A 516 -2.86 1.57 13.39
C ARG A 516 -1.76 2.35 12.70
N THR A 517 -0.61 1.70 12.51
CA THR A 517 0.58 2.28 11.88
C THR A 517 0.89 1.57 10.55
N TYR A 518 2.04 0.93 10.37
CA TYR A 518 2.35 0.19 9.14
C TYR A 518 1.44 -1.04 8.97
N HIS A 519 1.24 -1.44 7.70
CA HIS A 519 0.26 -2.45 7.28
C HIS A 519 -1.18 -2.15 7.72
N ASN A 520 -1.57 -0.88 7.78
CA ASN A 520 -2.97 -0.49 7.86
C ASN A 520 -3.61 -0.42 6.46
N THR A 521 -4.93 -0.56 6.43
CA THR A 521 -5.77 -0.40 5.24
C THR A 521 -6.99 0.45 5.56
N ALA A 522 -7.49 1.17 4.55
CA ALA A 522 -8.77 1.88 4.62
C ALA A 522 -9.47 1.83 3.25
N ALA A 523 -10.79 1.60 3.24
CA ALA A 523 -11.56 1.49 2.01
C ALA A 523 -13.02 1.96 2.16
N LEU A 524 -13.53 2.59 1.10
CA LEU A 524 -14.92 3.00 1.00
C LEU A 524 -15.84 1.78 0.81
N LEU A 525 -16.88 1.68 1.62
CA LEU A 525 -17.90 0.64 1.54
C LEU A 525 -19.11 1.09 0.69
N PRO A 526 -19.89 0.14 0.12
CA PRO A 526 -21.06 0.45 -0.69
C PRO A 526 -22.14 1.26 0.03
N ASP A 527 -22.22 1.23 1.36
CA ASP A 527 -23.20 2.00 2.11
C ASP A 527 -22.78 3.47 2.35
N GLY A 528 -21.57 3.85 1.93
CA GLY A 528 -20.99 5.17 2.19
C GLY A 528 -20.25 5.28 3.53
N THR A 529 -19.95 4.18 4.19
CA THR A 529 -19.03 4.16 5.34
C THR A 529 -17.60 3.86 4.89
N VAL A 530 -16.62 3.99 5.78
CA VAL A 530 -15.22 3.63 5.51
C VAL A 530 -14.80 2.52 6.47
N LEU A 531 -14.37 1.38 5.92
CA LEU A 531 -13.74 0.32 6.69
C LEU A 531 -12.27 0.67 6.91
N ILE A 532 -11.81 0.59 8.15
CA ILE A 532 -10.42 0.78 8.55
C ILE A 532 -9.97 -0.51 9.21
N GLY A 533 -8.83 -1.05 8.81
CA GLY A 533 -8.35 -2.32 9.34
C GLY A 533 -6.85 -2.46 9.22
N GLY A 534 -6.35 -3.61 9.69
CA GLY A 534 -4.95 -3.96 9.64
C GLY A 534 -4.07 -3.15 10.60
N HIS A 535 -3.02 -3.82 11.06
CA HIS A 535 -1.82 -3.29 11.69
C HIS A 535 -0.94 -4.51 11.94
N ALA A 536 0.26 -4.51 11.39
CA ALA A 536 1.21 -5.60 11.56
C ALA A 536 2.62 -5.00 11.56
N PRO A 537 3.06 -4.38 12.67
CA PRO A 537 4.33 -3.71 12.72
C PRO A 537 5.47 -4.71 12.58
N ILE A 538 6.62 -4.25 12.11
CA ILE A 538 7.86 -5.05 12.08
C ILE A 538 8.47 -4.99 13.49
N SER A 539 8.95 -6.13 14.01
CA SER A 539 9.58 -6.18 15.34
C SER A 539 10.83 -5.30 15.44
N THR A 540 11.12 -4.86 16.67
CA THR A 540 12.13 -3.86 17.01
C THR A 540 13.51 -4.20 16.47
N LEU A 541 14.09 -3.39 15.58
CA LEU A 541 15.38 -3.67 14.94
C LEU A 541 15.48 -5.09 14.34
N TYR A 542 14.34 -5.63 13.88
CA TYR A 542 14.20 -7.02 13.42
C TYR A 542 14.50 -8.09 14.49
N LEU A 543 14.32 -7.76 15.77
CA LEU A 543 14.39 -8.71 16.90
C LEU A 543 13.04 -9.44 17.09
N ASN A 544 12.86 -10.17 18.19
CA ASN A 544 11.62 -10.87 18.51
C ASN A 544 10.52 -9.96 19.08
N ASN A 545 10.88 -8.89 19.80
CA ASN A 545 9.96 -8.01 20.50
C ASN A 545 9.54 -6.82 19.62
N THR A 546 8.27 -6.46 19.63
CA THR A 546 7.68 -5.31 18.92
C THR A 546 7.60 -4.05 19.78
N THR A 547 8.05 -4.10 21.04
CA THR A 547 7.99 -2.98 21.98
C THR A 547 9.33 -2.70 22.62
N LEU A 548 9.58 -1.43 22.94
CA LEU A 548 10.63 -1.02 23.87
C LEU A 548 10.01 -0.89 25.29
N PRO A 549 10.65 -1.46 26.33
CA PRO A 549 10.23 -1.24 27.71
C PRO A 549 10.17 0.26 28.04
N GLY A 550 9.00 0.73 28.52
CA GLY A 550 8.77 2.16 28.81
C GLY A 550 8.48 3.05 27.60
N GLY A 551 8.30 2.46 26.40
CA GLY A 551 7.95 3.18 25.17
C GLY A 551 6.52 3.76 25.16
N PHE A 552 6.23 4.56 24.13
CA PHE A 552 4.94 5.26 24.00
C PHE A 552 3.89 4.47 23.19
N ALA A 553 4.30 3.36 22.58
CA ALA A 553 3.46 2.59 21.69
C ALA A 553 3.06 1.25 22.34
N PRO A 554 1.77 0.98 22.57
CA PRO A 554 1.32 -0.33 23.02
C PRO A 554 1.29 -1.27 21.81
N HIS A 555 2.43 -1.88 21.45
CA HIS A 555 2.45 -2.91 20.41
C HIS A 555 2.30 -4.31 21.00
N ASP A 556 1.06 -4.70 21.25
CA ASP A 556 0.67 -6.09 21.52
C ASP A 556 0.63 -6.95 20.23
N GLY A 557 1.58 -6.70 19.31
CA GLY A 557 1.71 -7.36 18.03
C GLY A 557 0.74 -6.85 16.96
N ARG A 558 0.16 -7.78 16.20
CA ARG A 558 -0.78 -7.49 15.12
C ARG A 558 -2.15 -7.10 15.63
N ASP A 559 -2.86 -6.24 14.90
CA ASP A 559 -4.30 -6.01 15.11
C ASP A 559 -5.13 -6.60 13.96
N PRO A 560 -5.83 -7.73 14.20
CA PRO A 560 -6.74 -8.33 13.22
C PRO A 560 -8.12 -7.67 13.16
N SER A 561 -8.37 -6.64 13.98
CA SER A 561 -9.66 -5.98 14.04
C SER A 561 -9.89 -5.03 12.86
N PHE A 562 -11.17 -4.75 12.62
CA PHE A 562 -11.66 -3.69 11.75
C PHE A 562 -12.50 -2.69 12.54
N GLU A 563 -12.48 -1.44 12.13
CA GLU A 563 -13.39 -0.40 12.58
C GLU A 563 -14.14 0.17 11.38
N VAL A 564 -15.37 0.64 11.60
CA VAL A 564 -16.17 1.28 10.56
C VAL A 564 -16.42 2.73 10.94
N TYR A 565 -15.95 3.63 10.09
CA TYR A 565 -16.19 5.06 10.21
C TYR A 565 -17.43 5.47 9.42
N LYS A 566 -18.36 6.16 10.09
CA LYS A 566 -19.51 6.82 9.47
C LYS A 566 -19.17 8.29 9.22
N PRO A 567 -19.01 8.73 7.96
CA PRO A 567 -18.68 10.11 7.65
C PRO A 567 -19.82 11.08 7.99
N PRO A 568 -19.52 12.40 8.14
CA PRO A 568 -20.51 13.39 8.56
C PRO A 568 -21.74 13.47 7.64
N TYR A 569 -21.59 13.16 6.35
CA TYR A 569 -22.70 13.19 5.40
C TYR A 569 -23.83 12.19 5.70
N LEU A 570 -23.56 11.13 6.49
CA LEU A 570 -24.59 10.17 6.90
C LEU A 570 -25.50 10.71 8.01
N PHE A 571 -25.15 11.86 8.60
CA PHE A 571 -25.90 12.50 9.69
C PHE A 571 -26.66 13.75 9.23
N ARG A 572 -26.54 14.16 7.96
CA ARG A 572 -27.20 15.35 7.38
C ARG A 572 -28.64 15.10 6.94
N GLY A 573 -29.14 13.86 7.10
CA GLY A 573 -30.49 13.45 6.72
C GLY A 573 -30.52 12.12 5.98
N ALA A 574 -31.71 11.70 5.55
CA ALA A 574 -31.90 10.40 4.90
C ALA A 574 -31.18 10.32 3.55
N GLN A 575 -30.40 9.26 3.32
CA GLN A 575 -29.74 9.02 2.04
C GLN A 575 -30.76 8.85 0.89
N PRO A 576 -30.54 9.45 -0.30
CA PRO A 576 -31.33 9.13 -1.48
C PRO A 576 -31.13 7.67 -1.92
N LYS A 577 -32.07 7.08 -2.67
CA LYS A 577 -31.97 5.69 -3.16
C LYS A 577 -32.00 5.62 -4.67
N ILE A 578 -31.06 4.89 -5.25
CA ILE A 578 -31.10 4.47 -6.66
C ILE A 578 -32.03 3.26 -6.77
N ARG A 579 -33.24 3.49 -7.31
CA ARG A 579 -34.28 2.47 -7.50
C ARG A 579 -34.03 1.59 -8.71
N LYS A 580 -33.47 2.16 -9.77
CA LYS A 580 -33.12 1.43 -11.00
C LYS A 580 -31.86 2.01 -11.62
N ALA A 581 -30.93 1.15 -11.98
CA ALA A 581 -29.76 1.46 -12.79
C ALA A 581 -29.49 0.27 -13.72
N ARG A 582 -28.76 0.48 -14.82
CA ARG A 582 -28.24 -0.64 -15.61
C ARG A 582 -27.12 -1.31 -14.84
N ALA A 583 -27.06 -2.65 -14.87
CA ALA A 583 -25.95 -3.40 -14.31
C ALA A 583 -24.64 -3.17 -15.09
N THR A 584 -24.73 -2.70 -16.33
CA THR A 584 -23.58 -2.44 -17.19
C THR A 584 -23.57 -1.02 -17.73
N ILE A 585 -22.40 -0.40 -17.71
CA ILE A 585 -22.08 0.88 -18.34
C ILE A 585 -21.09 0.62 -19.49
N THR A 586 -21.31 1.28 -20.63
CA THR A 586 -20.42 1.24 -21.79
C THR A 586 -19.91 2.65 -22.05
N PRO A 587 -18.59 2.87 -22.12
CA PRO A 587 -18.02 4.16 -22.50
C PRO A 587 -18.61 4.71 -23.80
N GLY A 588 -18.81 6.02 -23.88
CA GLY A 588 -19.39 6.70 -25.04
C GLY A 588 -20.90 6.52 -25.22
N LYS A 589 -21.59 5.71 -24.39
CA LYS A 589 -23.04 5.53 -24.43
C LYS A 589 -23.72 6.21 -23.25
N THR A 590 -24.96 6.65 -23.45
CA THR A 590 -25.79 7.15 -22.37
C THR A 590 -26.52 6.02 -21.66
N PHE A 591 -26.83 6.22 -20.38
CA PHE A 591 -27.66 5.31 -19.61
C PHE A 591 -28.56 6.07 -18.64
N GLY A 592 -29.68 5.45 -18.24
CA GLY A 592 -30.64 6.06 -17.34
C GLY A 592 -30.59 5.46 -15.94
N ILE A 593 -30.76 6.30 -14.93
CA ILE A 593 -31.03 5.89 -13.55
C ILE A 593 -32.35 6.47 -13.06
N ARG A 594 -33.01 5.76 -12.13
CA ARG A 594 -34.19 6.25 -11.41
C ARG A 594 -33.90 6.34 -9.92
N THR A 595 -34.27 7.46 -9.31
CA THR A 595 -34.12 7.75 -7.89
C THR A 595 -35.47 7.75 -7.18
N ASP A 596 -35.48 7.83 -5.85
CA ASP A 596 -36.71 8.07 -5.08
C ASP A 596 -37.01 9.56 -4.82
N VAL A 597 -35.98 10.40 -4.91
CA VAL A 597 -36.10 11.87 -4.90
C VAL A 597 -36.17 12.44 -6.31
N ALA A 598 -36.65 13.67 -6.43
CA ALA A 598 -36.69 14.41 -7.69
C ALA A 598 -35.27 14.68 -8.23
N SER A 599 -35.14 14.69 -9.55
CA SER A 599 -33.86 14.76 -10.25
C SER A 599 -33.17 16.11 -10.12
N ASP A 600 -33.90 17.19 -9.83
CA ASP A 600 -33.38 18.53 -9.53
C ASP A 600 -32.69 18.63 -8.16
N GLN A 601 -33.06 17.74 -7.22
CA GLN A 601 -32.41 17.60 -5.92
C GLN A 601 -31.07 16.85 -6.00
N ILE A 602 -30.78 16.16 -7.10
CA ILE A 602 -29.51 15.47 -7.29
C ILE A 602 -28.48 16.45 -7.85
N GLU A 603 -27.42 16.69 -7.08
CA GLU A 603 -26.30 17.55 -7.46
C GLU A 603 -25.40 16.85 -8.49
N SER A 604 -24.88 15.68 -8.12
CA SER A 604 -23.91 14.93 -8.90
C SER A 604 -24.17 13.42 -8.87
N VAL A 605 -23.57 12.71 -9.82
CA VAL A 605 -23.58 11.25 -9.90
C VAL A 605 -22.13 10.78 -9.98
N MET A 606 -21.73 9.97 -9.01
CA MET A 606 -20.34 9.55 -8.84
C MET A 606 -20.19 8.07 -9.17
N LEU A 607 -19.25 7.75 -10.04
CA LEU A 607 -18.84 6.40 -10.35
C LEU A 607 -17.45 6.15 -9.75
N MET A 608 -17.36 5.24 -8.79
CA MET A 608 -16.14 4.97 -8.04
C MET A 608 -15.75 3.51 -8.20
N ARG A 609 -14.50 3.21 -8.58
CA ARG A 609 -14.06 1.81 -8.70
C ARG A 609 -14.00 1.21 -7.30
N PHE A 610 -14.31 -0.08 -7.20
CA PHE A 610 -14.11 -0.80 -5.94
C PHE A 610 -12.63 -0.78 -5.55
N THR A 611 -12.36 -0.55 -4.27
CA THR A 611 -11.01 -0.40 -3.72
C THR A 611 -10.26 -1.73 -3.68
N SER A 612 -9.00 -1.69 -4.10
CA SER A 612 -8.00 -2.76 -3.94
C SER A 612 -6.74 -2.12 -3.37
N THR A 613 -6.51 -2.25 -2.06
CA THR A 613 -5.42 -1.51 -1.40
C THR A 613 -4.48 -2.38 -0.57
N THR A 614 -3.21 -2.01 -0.60
CA THR A 614 -2.13 -2.50 0.26
C THR A 614 -1.10 -1.37 0.37
N HIS A 615 -0.37 -1.23 1.48
CA HIS A 615 0.77 -0.30 1.57
C HIS A 615 0.49 1.13 1.04
N LEU A 616 -0.73 1.62 1.30
CA LEU A 616 -1.24 2.94 0.90
C LEU A 616 -1.32 3.16 -0.63
N VAL A 617 -1.27 2.09 -1.42
CA VAL A 617 -1.43 2.13 -2.87
C VAL A 617 -2.73 1.42 -3.27
N ASP A 618 -3.40 2.00 -4.27
CA ASP A 618 -4.44 1.38 -5.07
C ASP A 618 -4.21 1.86 -6.50
N GLY A 619 -3.49 1.06 -7.30
CA GLY A 619 -3.19 1.42 -8.68
C GLY A 619 -4.42 1.42 -9.60
N GLY A 620 -5.56 0.86 -9.12
CA GLY A 620 -6.84 0.89 -9.80
C GLY A 620 -7.74 2.04 -9.38
N GLN A 621 -7.30 2.90 -8.45
CA GLN A 621 -8.14 3.95 -7.88
C GLN A 621 -8.77 4.82 -8.97
N ARG A 622 -10.08 5.02 -8.87
CA ARG A 622 -10.85 5.83 -9.80
C ARG A 622 -12.12 6.36 -9.14
N GLY A 623 -12.30 7.68 -9.18
CA GLY A 623 -13.59 8.32 -8.97
C GLY A 623 -13.89 9.23 -10.15
N VAL A 624 -15.09 9.17 -10.71
CA VAL A 624 -15.51 9.95 -11.87
C VAL A 624 -16.88 10.54 -11.61
N GLU A 625 -16.98 11.86 -11.71
CA GLU A 625 -18.27 12.54 -11.76
C GLU A 625 -18.84 12.41 -13.18
N LEU A 626 -20.02 11.80 -13.32
CA LEU A 626 -20.64 11.55 -14.62
C LEU A 626 -21.49 12.74 -15.08
N PRO A 627 -21.41 13.20 -16.36
CA PRO A 627 -22.21 14.31 -16.84
C PRO A 627 -23.70 13.93 -16.92
N ILE A 628 -24.54 14.74 -16.29
CA ILE A 628 -26.01 14.62 -16.36
C ILE A 628 -26.47 15.30 -17.66
N ARG A 629 -26.94 14.50 -18.63
CA ARG A 629 -27.38 14.98 -19.95
C ARG A 629 -28.86 15.36 -19.99
N ALA A 630 -29.68 14.72 -19.17
CA ALA A 630 -31.09 15.08 -19.05
C ALA A 630 -31.66 14.74 -17.68
N ARG A 631 -32.64 15.54 -17.25
CA ARG A 631 -33.39 15.38 -16.00
C ARG A 631 -34.88 15.34 -16.34
N LYS A 632 -35.64 14.42 -15.75
CA LYS A 632 -37.10 14.38 -15.85
C LYS A 632 -37.67 13.67 -14.63
N ASP A 633 -38.50 14.35 -13.85
CA ASP A 633 -39.10 13.83 -12.62
C ASP A 633 -38.04 13.20 -11.70
N LYS A 634 -38.08 11.88 -11.49
CA LYS A 634 -37.10 11.11 -10.70
C LYS A 634 -36.11 10.31 -11.55
N ARG A 635 -35.88 10.74 -12.81
CA ARG A 635 -35.00 10.07 -13.77
C ARG A 635 -33.88 11.01 -14.21
N LEU A 636 -32.66 10.45 -14.23
CA LEU A 636 -31.46 11.09 -14.76
C LEU A 636 -30.97 10.28 -15.97
N ILE A 637 -30.49 10.96 -17.00
CA ILE A 637 -29.73 10.36 -18.10
C ILE A 637 -28.28 10.82 -17.97
N MET A 638 -27.38 9.84 -17.88
CA MET A 638 -25.96 10.05 -17.69
C MET A 638 -25.21 9.73 -18.97
N ALA A 639 -24.12 10.45 -19.25
CA ALA A 639 -23.10 9.97 -20.18
C ALA A 639 -22.17 9.00 -19.44
N GLY A 640 -21.91 7.83 -20.01
CA GLY A 640 -20.98 6.84 -19.47
C GLY A 640 -19.51 7.21 -19.64
N SER A 641 -19.12 8.50 -19.61
CA SER A 641 -17.80 9.03 -20.00
C SER A 641 -17.50 8.95 -21.51
N PRO A 642 -16.65 9.83 -22.09
CA PRO A 642 -16.27 9.76 -23.50
C PRO A 642 -15.41 8.54 -23.87
N ASN A 643 -14.63 7.94 -22.96
CA ASN A 643 -13.72 6.84 -23.31
C ASN A 643 -13.37 5.91 -22.12
N SER A 644 -12.76 4.76 -22.43
CA SER A 644 -12.37 3.73 -21.46
C SER A 644 -11.13 4.08 -20.62
N ASN A 645 -10.39 5.15 -20.92
CA ASN A 645 -9.28 5.59 -20.04
C ASN A 645 -9.80 6.29 -18.79
N VAL A 646 -10.93 7.00 -18.92
CA VAL A 646 -11.59 7.68 -17.80
C VAL A 646 -12.31 6.67 -16.91
N ILE A 647 -13.01 5.69 -17.50
CA ILE A 647 -13.63 4.57 -16.79
C ILE A 647 -13.13 3.22 -17.35
N PRO A 648 -11.96 2.74 -16.89
CA PRO A 648 -11.46 1.44 -17.30
C PRO A 648 -12.43 0.30 -17.01
N PRO A 649 -12.35 -0.83 -17.73
CA PRO A 649 -13.20 -1.97 -17.46
C PRO A 649 -13.04 -2.52 -16.05
N GLY A 650 -14.14 -3.01 -15.47
CA GLY A 650 -14.17 -3.61 -14.14
C GLY A 650 -15.39 -3.20 -13.30
N PRO A 651 -15.39 -3.55 -12.02
CA PRO A 651 -16.51 -3.27 -11.12
C PRO A 651 -16.42 -1.87 -10.50
N TYR A 652 -17.58 -1.21 -10.37
CA TYR A 652 -17.73 0.14 -9.81
C TYR A 652 -18.95 0.25 -8.88
N MET A 653 -18.84 1.14 -7.92
CA MET A 653 -19.92 1.69 -7.11
C MET A 653 -20.50 2.95 -7.79
N LEU A 654 -21.80 2.95 -8.04
CA LEU A 654 -22.54 4.10 -8.54
C LEU A 654 -23.31 4.78 -7.41
N PHE A 655 -22.99 6.04 -7.15
CA PHE A 655 -23.62 6.90 -6.15
C PHE A 655 -24.39 8.06 -6.79
N VAL A 656 -25.47 8.51 -6.14
CA VAL A 656 -26.08 9.82 -6.40
C VAL A 656 -25.95 10.70 -5.17
N ASN A 657 -25.57 11.96 -5.35
CA ASN A 657 -25.42 12.93 -4.29
C ASN A 657 -26.62 13.88 -4.30
N ARG A 658 -27.43 13.86 -3.23
CA ARG A 658 -28.53 14.82 -3.06
C ARG A 658 -28.01 16.08 -2.39
N LYS A 659 -28.47 17.24 -2.86
CA LYS A 659 -28.22 18.55 -2.25
C LYS A 659 -28.71 18.59 -0.80
N SER A 660 -27.99 19.31 0.05
CA SER A 660 -28.45 19.76 1.36
C SER A 660 -27.68 21.02 1.77
N ASP A 661 -28.22 21.77 2.73
CA ASP A 661 -27.60 23.02 3.21
C ASP A 661 -26.23 22.79 3.88
N GLN A 662 -25.94 21.55 4.30
CA GLN A 662 -24.69 21.15 4.95
C GLN A 662 -23.73 20.39 4.00
N GLY A 663 -23.99 20.45 2.69
CA GLY A 663 -23.25 19.73 1.65
C GLY A 663 -23.95 18.44 1.18
N PRO A 664 -23.40 17.72 0.19
CA PRO A 664 -24.07 16.59 -0.43
C PRO A 664 -24.30 15.41 0.52
N ILE A 665 -25.40 14.69 0.30
CA ILE A 665 -25.76 13.43 0.97
C ILE A 665 -25.72 12.30 -0.08
N PRO A 666 -24.73 11.40 -0.02
CA PRO A 666 -24.64 10.29 -0.98
C PRO A 666 -25.67 9.21 -0.69
N SER A 667 -26.14 8.55 -1.76
CA SER A 667 -26.90 7.30 -1.65
C SER A 667 -26.04 6.17 -1.09
N GLN A 668 -26.66 5.03 -0.79
CA GLN A 668 -25.93 3.77 -0.91
C GLN A 668 -25.62 3.50 -2.39
N ALA A 669 -24.50 2.84 -2.65
CA ALA A 669 -24.05 2.51 -3.99
C ALA A 669 -24.97 1.49 -4.66
N ARG A 670 -25.04 1.55 -5.99
CA ARG A 670 -25.37 0.40 -6.82
C ARG A 670 -24.11 -0.14 -7.47
N SER A 671 -23.85 -1.43 -7.29
CA SER A 671 -22.78 -2.13 -8.01
C SER A 671 -23.11 -2.18 -9.51
N VAL A 672 -22.15 -1.78 -10.33
CA VAL A 672 -22.23 -1.79 -11.80
C VAL A 672 -20.90 -2.23 -12.38
N THR A 673 -20.94 -2.84 -13.57
CA THR A 673 -19.74 -3.23 -14.32
C THR A 673 -19.55 -2.30 -15.51
N VAL A 674 -18.34 -1.76 -15.67
CA VAL A 674 -17.94 -1.07 -16.89
C VAL A 674 -17.35 -2.10 -17.85
N LYS A 675 -17.87 -2.17 -19.08
CA LYS A 675 -17.35 -3.05 -20.13
C LYS A 675 -16.17 -2.42 -20.87
N GLY A 676 -15.28 -3.28 -21.36
CA GLY A 676 -14.33 -2.94 -22.42
C GLY A 676 -15.04 -2.34 -23.62
N GLY A 677 -14.38 -1.37 -24.26
CA GLY A 677 -14.78 -0.79 -25.54
C GLY A 677 -14.35 -1.66 -26.70
#